data_AF-A0AAE0LVU1-F1
#
_entry.id   AF-A0AAE0LVU1-F1
#
_cell.length_a   1.000
_cell.length_b   1.000
_cell.length_c   1.000
_cell.angle_alpha   90.00
_cell.angle_beta   90.00
_cell.angle_gamma   90.00
#
_symmetry.space_group_name_H-M   'P 1'
#
loop_
_entity.id
_entity.type
_entity.pdbx_description
1 polymer ?
#
loop_
_entity_poly.entity_id
_entity_poly.type
_entity_poly.pdbx_seq_one_letter_code
_entity_poly.pdbx_strand_id
1 'polypeptide(L)'
;MAGRFDWETNGLDRAKFEALTKLLRLRYHGQVGAPTRFDESHLYTPDDGDLALDDADSTKVSTLADFGSSRLQRAFLDRLAELVANEKGGRHVSATLMTNSHDEVRVFVARNSKFRPRDEAFMKCTEALLRRIAEGQDISSRDELWALILKHYEARIHDYICDLRQVLKRYMQGEQRESPSQLVAHLRELCDAAFAQYVSNTEKSEVLVAQAHELYKTFSEDDFSEVWPSGSRSLRACLGFLGRVRTSFGVLVRAAEKLPGIATISISTVGCVAPRKASSSEHGQIWTLGRLFQHLGCAFTDDGVNDLLAPEGKRPRWTKRKLAQEFDKLQSSTWEVHAEMQLLQLYIHPPKIGSVGSSAVDYIGCSKKSCFLCWHFLALFGGVKTRGSHGKLYNLWGLPDFQGLPMAQMEQIIRSVRDLESLLRAEIKSRDTVVLPQAKESTVGASTISTVLPGSNVPSTTSMISSYLQNQRANLLVKASSSEGASYSDNETETEQSITEVVATSGHCGGSDCEKITTRRCSHCSGTWFCSVSCEDEAADLHLFACNRRPITTADLLRRDCFHDSHPEDSRVREDYGFQRCRNRREESKLFGLYIGVFNYQLVPSQEVDRWMTQGILADKIIELFSTLPENCRGGYYTWFLRHRHVLDASKNSTRDEDDVHNYIQERFREARVYLDPADQAKPIERLTPWAKQNCFFFLTLLLDSTHPPPVMRNLDLWFDFGYVVCSDAYDENSLSNLYQRLLFGNKLAQEHFRSVGMEHLAPRDIPACTFEEFWTAWEEGSLMALFERYQVSRVADGSALGEFLAYPGGNPRPSVWRLRHFLAIEDANVLTAAPEIAAAAIEYGFQPDLDVRTKMGLHQFYVGLFRRGVLPSIVHEAKKTGALQKVPEWALTDADERVTRVLSSLPCDSEFEGLQSSGGSRGGETRGWGCMVM
;
A
#
# COMPACT_ATOMS: atom_id res chain seq x y z
N MET A 1 12.76 -26.59 42.37
CA MET A 1 11.80 -26.83 41.27
C MET A 1 12.04 -25.74 40.24
N ALA A 2 12.13 -26.05 38.95
CA ALA A 2 12.39 -25.02 37.93
C ALA A 2 11.09 -24.24 37.64
N GLY A 3 11.08 -22.95 37.94
CA GLY A 3 9.94 -22.08 37.68
C GLY A 3 9.71 -21.86 36.19
N ARG A 4 8.44 -21.82 35.78
CA ARG A 4 8.03 -21.21 34.51
C ARG A 4 8.34 -19.72 34.59
N PHE A 5 8.89 -19.13 33.53
CA PHE A 5 9.01 -17.67 33.49
C PHE A 5 7.62 -17.04 33.48
N ASP A 6 7.43 -16.13 34.43
CA ASP A 6 6.27 -15.26 34.56
C ASP A 6 6.79 -13.89 35.03
N TRP A 7 6.15 -12.80 34.57
CA TRP A 7 6.69 -11.47 34.78
C TRP A 7 6.57 -11.06 36.26
N GLU A 8 5.36 -11.17 36.81
CA GLU A 8 5.01 -10.63 38.12
C GLU A 8 5.74 -11.39 39.25
N THR A 9 5.79 -12.73 39.18
CA THR A 9 6.52 -13.57 40.14
C THR A 9 8.04 -13.34 40.14
N ASN A 10 8.61 -12.77 39.08
CA ASN A 10 10.02 -12.40 38.99
C ASN A 10 10.28 -10.91 39.31
N GLY A 11 9.28 -10.18 39.81
CA GLY A 11 9.41 -8.76 40.14
C GLY A 11 9.61 -7.89 38.89
N LEU A 12 8.92 -8.24 37.80
CA LEU A 12 8.75 -7.43 36.61
C LEU A 12 7.27 -7.07 36.49
N ASP A 13 6.95 -5.79 36.34
CA ASP A 13 5.57 -5.36 36.10
C ASP A 13 5.34 -5.30 34.60
N ARG A 14 4.52 -6.22 34.10
CA ARG A 14 4.26 -6.43 32.67
C ARG A 14 3.38 -5.33 32.10
N ALA A 15 2.32 -4.95 32.82
CA ALA A 15 1.37 -3.94 32.39
C ALA A 15 2.04 -2.56 32.24
N LYS A 16 2.99 -2.24 33.12
CA LYS A 16 3.88 -1.09 33.01
C LYS A 16 4.76 -1.11 31.76
N PHE A 17 5.40 -2.25 31.46
CA PHE A 17 6.24 -2.37 30.26
C PHE A 17 5.42 -2.15 28.99
N GLU A 18 4.24 -2.78 28.92
CA GLU A 18 3.30 -2.57 27.82
C GLU A 18 2.86 -1.11 27.71
N ALA A 19 2.50 -0.46 28.82
CA ALA A 19 2.13 0.96 28.88
C ALA A 19 3.25 1.89 28.39
N LEU A 20 4.52 1.61 28.75
CA LEU A 20 5.68 2.34 28.22
C LEU A 20 5.83 2.16 26.70
N THR A 21 5.69 0.93 26.18
CA THR A 21 5.77 0.70 24.72
C THR A 21 4.63 1.38 23.94
N LYS A 22 3.41 1.43 24.50
CA LYS A 22 2.29 2.17 23.91
C LYS A 22 2.57 3.67 23.84
N LEU A 23 3.03 4.27 24.94
CA LEU A 23 3.35 5.70 24.98
C LEU A 23 4.49 6.05 24.00
N LEU A 24 5.56 5.24 23.95
CA LEU A 24 6.65 5.43 22.99
C LEU A 24 6.18 5.23 21.53
N ARG A 25 5.26 4.29 21.27
CA ARG A 25 4.65 4.09 19.95
C ARG A 25 3.87 5.32 19.51
N LEU A 26 3.11 5.95 20.41
CA LEU A 26 2.36 7.18 20.12
C LEU A 26 3.29 8.37 19.88
N ARG A 27 4.38 8.50 20.65
CA ARG A 27 5.39 9.56 20.50
C ARG A 27 6.09 9.53 19.14
N TYR A 28 6.54 8.35 18.68
CA TYR A 28 7.33 8.18 17.45
C TYR A 28 6.53 7.60 16.27
N HIS A 29 5.19 7.62 16.32
CA HIS A 29 4.30 7.02 15.31
C HIS A 29 4.67 5.56 14.92
N GLY A 30 5.26 4.82 15.85
CA GLY A 30 5.75 3.45 15.69
C GLY A 30 7.16 3.28 15.10
N GLN A 31 7.87 4.34 14.73
CA GLN A 31 9.23 4.30 14.15
C GLN A 31 10.24 4.99 15.10
N VAL A 32 10.79 4.25 16.06
CA VAL A 32 11.64 4.81 17.13
C VAL A 32 13.08 5.09 16.67
N GLY A 33 13.64 4.25 15.81
CA GLY A 33 15.03 4.39 15.34
C GLY A 33 15.17 4.24 13.83
N ALA A 34 16.28 4.73 13.28
CA ALA A 34 16.62 4.52 11.88
C ALA A 34 16.96 3.04 11.58
N PRO A 35 16.79 2.54 10.34
CA PRO A 35 17.05 1.13 10.02
C PRO A 35 18.55 0.77 10.04
N THR A 36 19.03 0.21 11.15
CA THR A 36 20.43 -0.19 11.31
C THR A 36 20.82 -1.43 10.49
N ARG A 37 22.12 -1.60 10.25
CA ARG A 37 22.73 -2.86 9.78
C ARG A 37 23.74 -3.34 10.83
N PHE A 38 24.04 -4.63 10.82
CA PHE A 38 25.20 -5.16 11.51
C PHE A 38 26.38 -5.16 10.54
N ASP A 39 27.37 -4.30 10.78
CA ASP A 39 28.62 -4.24 10.01
C ASP A 39 29.82 -4.42 10.96
N GLU A 40 30.88 -5.06 10.47
CA GLU A 40 32.09 -5.44 11.21
C GLU A 40 33.19 -4.37 11.17
N SER A 41 33.02 -3.31 10.35
CA SER A 41 34.02 -2.24 10.13
C SER A 41 34.46 -1.47 11.39
N HIS A 42 33.68 -1.49 12.48
CA HIS A 42 33.96 -0.75 13.72
C HIS A 42 34.92 -1.46 14.72
N LEU A 43 35.51 -2.61 14.38
CA LEU A 43 36.41 -3.35 15.30
C LEU A 43 37.90 -3.30 14.94
N TYR A 44 38.30 -2.60 13.88
CA TYR A 44 39.71 -2.37 13.54
C TYR A 44 39.98 -0.86 13.43
N THR A 45 40.92 -0.37 14.24
CA THR A 45 41.36 1.03 14.21
C THR A 45 42.14 1.36 12.93
N PRO A 46 42.10 2.63 12.48
CA PRO A 46 42.42 2.97 11.09
C PRO A 46 43.91 3.25 10.88
N ASP A 47 44.49 2.67 9.83
CA ASP A 47 45.72 3.13 9.21
C ASP A 47 45.80 2.66 7.74
N ASP A 48 44.94 3.22 6.88
CA ASP A 48 45.36 3.86 5.64
C ASP A 48 44.19 4.67 5.01
N GLY A 49 44.52 5.66 4.18
CA GLY A 49 43.56 6.66 3.69
C GLY A 49 42.61 6.21 2.57
N ASP A 50 41.47 6.92 2.48
CA ASP A 50 40.45 6.89 1.41
C ASP A 50 39.89 5.52 0.96
N LEU A 51 38.60 5.29 1.23
CA LEU A 51 37.55 4.97 0.25
C LEU A 51 36.24 4.60 0.96
N ALA A 52 35.15 5.33 0.64
CA ALA A 52 33.80 4.92 1.03
C ALA A 52 33.29 3.85 0.05
N LEU A 53 32.82 2.71 0.57
CA LEU A 53 32.51 1.51 -0.22
C LEU A 53 31.09 1.02 0.06
N ASP A 54 30.25 1.00 -0.99
CA ASP A 54 28.82 0.63 -0.91
C ASP A 54 28.55 -0.79 -1.43
N ASP A 55 27.41 -1.39 -1.11
CA ASP A 55 27.40 -2.78 -0.65
C ASP A 55 26.86 -3.82 -1.70
N ALA A 56 27.59 -4.09 -2.82
CA ALA A 56 27.08 -4.91 -3.96
C ALA A 56 27.94 -5.97 -4.77
N ASP A 57 29.21 -6.34 -4.47
CA ASP A 57 30.06 -7.28 -5.32
C ASP A 57 30.00 -8.78 -4.92
N SER A 58 28.82 -9.30 -4.55
CA SER A 58 28.67 -10.75 -4.22
C SER A 58 28.64 -11.68 -5.45
N THR A 59 29.29 -11.26 -6.55
CA THR A 59 28.68 -11.36 -7.88
C THR A 59 29.65 -11.84 -8.98
N LYS A 60 30.96 -11.61 -8.86
CA LYS A 60 31.97 -12.35 -9.64
C LYS A 60 32.17 -13.76 -9.05
N VAL A 61 32.34 -14.76 -9.93
CA VAL A 61 32.51 -16.17 -9.51
C VAL A 61 33.86 -16.43 -8.83
N SER A 62 34.86 -15.59 -9.08
CA SER A 62 36.17 -15.62 -8.41
C SER A 62 36.11 -15.23 -6.93
N THR A 63 35.15 -14.40 -6.50
CA THR A 63 35.02 -13.92 -5.10
C THR A 63 34.58 -15.02 -4.11
N LEU A 64 34.35 -16.25 -4.59
CA LEU A 64 33.76 -17.34 -3.82
C LEU A 64 34.78 -18.27 -3.14
N ALA A 65 36.07 -18.09 -3.44
CA ALA A 65 37.15 -18.89 -2.85
C ALA A 65 37.29 -18.64 -1.33
N ASP A 66 37.31 -17.38 -0.92
CA ASP A 66 37.93 -16.92 0.34
C ASP A 66 36.93 -16.59 1.49
N PHE A 67 35.79 -17.28 1.55
CA PHE A 67 34.80 -17.05 2.61
C PHE A 67 35.20 -17.65 3.97
N GLY A 68 35.32 -16.80 4.99
CA GLY A 68 35.37 -17.23 6.39
C GLY A 68 34.08 -17.94 6.83
N SER A 69 34.21 -19.07 7.55
CA SER A 69 33.11 -19.96 7.92
C SER A 69 31.98 -19.26 8.69
N SER A 70 32.31 -18.35 9.62
CA SER A 70 31.32 -17.60 10.41
C SER A 70 30.48 -16.62 9.59
N ARG A 71 30.99 -16.08 8.47
CA ARG A 71 30.21 -15.24 7.56
C ARG A 71 29.25 -16.08 6.72
N LEU A 72 29.72 -17.22 6.19
CA LEU A 72 28.89 -18.16 5.44
C LEU A 72 27.75 -18.76 6.30
N GLN A 73 28.03 -19.08 7.55
CA GLN A 73 27.05 -19.62 8.51
C GLN A 73 25.91 -18.62 8.79
N ARG A 74 26.24 -17.33 8.99
CA ARG A 74 25.24 -16.25 9.16
C ARG A 74 24.41 -16.04 7.91
N ALA A 75 25.06 -15.99 6.74
CA ALA A 75 24.37 -15.88 5.46
C ALA A 75 23.40 -17.05 5.23
N PHE A 76 23.83 -18.29 5.50
CA PHE A 76 22.98 -19.48 5.41
C PHE A 76 21.71 -19.37 6.28
N LEU A 77 21.85 -18.95 7.54
CA LEU A 77 20.72 -18.74 8.45
C LEU A 77 19.76 -17.68 7.91
N ASP A 78 20.26 -16.51 7.50
CA ASP A 78 19.46 -15.45 6.90
C ASP A 78 18.71 -15.91 5.62
N ARG A 79 19.37 -16.68 4.74
CA ARG A 79 18.78 -17.20 3.50
C ARG A 79 17.71 -18.26 3.79
N LEU A 80 17.96 -19.19 4.71
CA LEU A 80 16.98 -20.21 5.10
C LEU A 80 15.75 -19.56 5.75
N ALA A 81 15.94 -18.57 6.62
CA ALA A 81 14.85 -17.79 7.18
C ALA A 81 14.02 -17.12 6.07
N GLU A 82 14.66 -16.40 5.14
CA GLU A 82 13.97 -15.77 4.01
C GLU A 82 13.13 -16.77 3.18
N LEU A 83 13.67 -17.95 2.85
CA LEU A 83 12.94 -18.97 2.08
C LEU A 83 11.71 -19.53 2.82
N VAL A 84 11.78 -19.67 4.15
CA VAL A 84 10.67 -20.12 5.00
C VAL A 84 9.55 -19.06 5.13
N ALA A 85 9.89 -17.79 4.92
CA ALA A 85 8.93 -16.69 4.86
C ALA A 85 8.31 -16.56 3.46
N ASN A 86 7.70 -17.64 2.96
CA ASN A 86 7.26 -17.77 1.56
C ASN A 86 6.03 -16.93 1.14
N GLU A 87 5.53 -16.04 2.00
CA GLU A 87 4.37 -15.17 1.78
C GLU A 87 4.67 -13.72 2.25
N LYS A 88 3.95 -12.72 1.71
CA LYS A 88 4.03 -11.32 2.18
C LYS A 88 3.32 -11.16 3.54
N GLY A 89 3.77 -10.19 4.35
CA GLY A 89 3.14 -9.82 5.63
C GLY A 89 3.98 -10.08 6.89
N GLY A 90 3.54 -9.54 8.03
CA GLY A 90 4.24 -9.66 9.33
C GLY A 90 4.08 -11.04 10.00
N ARG A 91 2.96 -11.73 9.73
CA ARG A 91 2.66 -13.07 10.28
C ARG A 91 3.52 -14.20 9.68
N HIS A 92 4.14 -13.97 8.52
CA HIS A 92 4.99 -14.95 7.83
C HIS A 92 6.48 -14.76 8.13
N VAL A 93 6.85 -13.75 8.95
CA VAL A 93 8.22 -13.54 9.40
C VAL A 93 8.70 -14.74 10.19
N SER A 94 9.85 -15.24 9.77
CA SER A 94 10.59 -16.36 10.35
C SER A 94 12.01 -15.95 10.78
N ALA A 95 12.56 -16.75 11.69
CA ALA A 95 13.92 -16.65 12.20
C ALA A 95 14.55 -18.05 12.31
N THR A 96 15.88 -18.12 12.30
CA THR A 96 16.65 -19.36 12.38
C THR A 96 17.81 -19.25 13.35
N LEU A 97 18.11 -20.33 14.07
CA LEU A 97 19.26 -20.46 14.98
C LEU A 97 20.03 -21.74 14.62
N MET A 98 21.36 -21.66 14.55
CA MET A 98 22.22 -22.84 14.44
C MET A 98 22.82 -23.21 15.80
N THR A 99 22.89 -24.51 16.09
CA THR A 99 23.70 -25.05 17.19
C THR A 99 24.71 -26.04 16.63
N ASN A 100 25.98 -25.85 16.99
CA ASN A 100 27.08 -26.69 16.55
C ASN A 100 27.49 -27.66 17.66
N SER A 101 27.82 -28.88 17.28
CA SER A 101 28.57 -29.86 18.08
C SER A 101 29.69 -30.45 17.24
N HIS A 102 30.47 -31.37 17.81
CA HIS A 102 31.60 -31.99 17.11
C HIS A 102 31.18 -32.81 15.87
N ASP A 103 30.00 -33.44 15.92
CA ASP A 103 29.53 -34.39 14.90
C ASP A 103 28.13 -34.06 14.33
N GLU A 104 27.39 -33.09 14.90
CA GLU A 104 26.04 -32.70 14.44
C GLU A 104 25.86 -31.17 14.35
N VAL A 105 25.29 -30.72 13.23
CA VAL A 105 24.76 -29.36 13.05
C VAL A 105 23.24 -29.40 13.16
N ARG A 106 22.64 -28.63 14.07
CA ARG A 106 21.17 -28.45 14.11
C ARG A 106 20.77 -27.03 13.77
N VAL A 107 19.66 -26.89 13.06
CA VAL A 107 19.07 -25.61 12.69
C VAL A 107 17.62 -25.58 13.15
N PHE A 108 17.31 -24.67 14.06
CA PHE A 108 15.98 -24.45 14.60
C PHE A 108 15.30 -23.29 13.90
N VAL A 109 14.05 -23.46 13.49
CA VAL A 109 13.33 -22.45 12.70
C VAL A 109 12.00 -22.10 13.35
N ALA A 110 11.84 -20.82 13.66
CA ALA A 110 10.62 -20.25 14.23
C ALA A 110 9.88 -19.36 13.21
N ARG A 111 8.58 -19.18 13.38
CA ARG A 111 7.74 -18.29 12.56
C ARG A 111 6.64 -17.65 13.41
N ASN A 112 6.26 -16.43 13.06
CA ASN A 112 5.16 -15.70 13.72
C ASN A 112 3.77 -16.34 13.51
N SER A 113 3.67 -17.35 12.64
CA SER A 113 2.46 -18.13 12.37
C SER A 113 2.80 -19.62 12.33
N LYS A 114 1.84 -20.46 12.72
CA LYS A 114 1.94 -21.93 12.68
C LYS A 114 2.46 -22.42 11.33
N PHE A 115 3.39 -23.37 11.34
CA PHE A 115 3.81 -24.09 10.14
C PHE A 115 2.64 -24.91 9.57
N ARG A 116 2.56 -24.98 8.24
CA ARG A 116 1.62 -25.86 7.53
C ARG A 116 2.36 -27.14 7.13
N PRO A 117 1.65 -28.24 6.84
CA PRO A 117 2.28 -29.49 6.37
C PRO A 117 3.22 -29.29 5.16
N ARG A 118 2.88 -28.38 4.24
CA ARG A 118 3.74 -28.02 3.09
C ARG A 118 5.05 -27.33 3.48
N ASP A 119 5.03 -26.57 4.58
CA ASP A 119 6.20 -25.84 5.08
C ASP A 119 7.14 -26.82 5.81
N GLU A 120 6.60 -27.76 6.59
CA GLU A 120 7.39 -28.83 7.21
C GLU A 120 7.99 -29.80 6.19
N ALA A 121 7.22 -30.15 5.14
CA ALA A 121 7.72 -30.97 4.03
C ALA A 121 8.87 -30.28 3.29
N PHE A 122 8.77 -28.97 3.02
CA PHE A 122 9.86 -28.18 2.44
C PHE A 122 11.14 -28.27 3.28
N MET A 123 11.04 -28.15 4.61
CA MET A 123 12.21 -28.21 5.50
C MET A 123 12.86 -29.60 5.53
N LYS A 124 12.07 -30.68 5.61
CA LYS A 124 12.58 -32.05 5.55
C LYS A 124 13.25 -32.39 4.22
N CYS A 125 12.66 -31.95 3.10
CA CYS A 125 13.28 -32.13 1.79
C CYS A 125 14.55 -31.29 1.64
N THR A 126 14.56 -30.05 2.12
CA THR A 126 15.75 -29.17 2.12
C THR A 126 16.88 -29.79 2.94
N GLU A 127 16.59 -30.32 4.13
CA GLU A 127 17.55 -31.06 4.96
C GLU A 127 18.20 -32.22 4.17
N ALA A 128 17.38 -33.11 3.60
CA ALA A 128 17.86 -34.27 2.87
C ALA A 128 18.68 -33.90 1.62
N LEU A 129 18.31 -32.83 0.92
CA LEU A 129 19.03 -32.32 -0.24
C LEU A 129 20.37 -31.68 0.14
N LEU A 130 20.42 -30.90 1.23
CA LEU A 130 21.67 -30.32 1.73
C LEU A 130 22.66 -31.43 2.17
N ARG A 131 22.19 -32.51 2.82
CA ARG A 131 23.05 -33.66 3.14
C ARG A 131 23.62 -34.32 1.89
N ARG A 132 22.79 -34.63 0.88
CA ARG A 132 23.25 -35.21 -0.40
C ARG A 132 24.30 -34.33 -1.11
N ILE A 133 24.08 -33.01 -1.16
CA ILE A 133 25.04 -32.07 -1.75
C ILE A 133 26.36 -32.07 -0.96
N ALA A 134 26.31 -32.11 0.37
CA ALA A 134 27.49 -32.15 1.23
C ALA A 134 28.30 -33.46 1.12
N GLU A 135 27.62 -34.58 0.86
CA GLU A 135 28.23 -35.88 0.56
C GLU A 135 28.83 -35.96 -0.86
N GLY A 136 28.67 -34.91 -1.68
CA GLY A 136 29.14 -34.88 -3.07
C GLY A 136 28.24 -35.63 -4.05
N GLN A 137 26.99 -35.94 -3.68
CA GLN A 137 26.06 -36.69 -4.53
C GLN A 137 25.38 -35.80 -5.59
N ASP A 138 25.88 -35.91 -6.82
CA ASP A 138 25.23 -35.61 -8.11
C ASP A 138 24.65 -34.19 -8.35
N ILE A 139 24.72 -33.77 -9.61
CA ILE A 139 24.13 -32.52 -10.12
C ILE A 139 22.61 -32.52 -9.89
N SER A 140 21.95 -33.68 -10.02
CA SER A 140 20.51 -33.86 -9.74
C SER A 140 20.10 -33.28 -8.38
N SER A 141 20.90 -33.48 -7.32
CA SER A 141 20.55 -32.98 -5.98
C SER A 141 20.49 -31.45 -5.91
N ARG A 142 21.26 -30.74 -6.74
CA ARG A 142 21.21 -29.27 -6.84
C ARG A 142 19.96 -28.82 -7.60
N ASP A 143 19.61 -29.50 -8.68
CA ASP A 143 18.45 -29.17 -9.51
C ASP A 143 17.13 -29.49 -8.78
N GLU A 144 17.07 -30.60 -8.04
CA GLU A 144 15.97 -30.94 -7.13
C GLU A 144 15.77 -29.87 -6.05
N LEU A 145 16.85 -29.35 -5.44
CA LEU A 145 16.79 -28.26 -4.45
C LEU A 145 16.31 -26.95 -5.09
N TRP A 146 16.73 -26.67 -6.32
CA TRP A 146 16.27 -25.50 -7.06
C TRP A 146 14.76 -25.55 -7.35
N ALA A 147 14.28 -26.67 -7.90
CA ALA A 147 12.87 -26.91 -8.16
C ALA A 147 12.02 -26.87 -6.89
N LEU A 148 12.51 -27.43 -5.78
CA LEU A 148 11.87 -27.38 -4.46
C LEU A 148 11.71 -25.93 -3.96
N ILE A 149 12.75 -25.10 -4.10
CA ILE A 149 12.73 -23.68 -3.72
C ILE A 149 11.73 -22.90 -4.57
N LEU A 150 11.77 -23.03 -5.90
CA LEU A 150 10.83 -22.34 -6.79
C LEU A 150 9.37 -22.70 -6.46
N LYS A 151 9.09 -23.99 -6.21
CA LYS A 151 7.74 -24.46 -5.84
C LYS A 151 7.29 -23.98 -4.46
N HIS A 152 8.17 -23.97 -3.46
CA HIS A 152 7.80 -23.50 -2.11
C HIS A 152 7.57 -21.98 -2.05
N TYR A 153 8.31 -21.23 -2.86
CA TYR A 153 8.35 -19.76 -2.86
C TYR A 153 7.50 -19.12 -3.98
N GLU A 154 6.74 -19.92 -4.74
CA GLU A 154 5.99 -19.52 -5.96
C GLU A 154 5.12 -18.27 -5.73
N ALA A 155 4.33 -18.22 -4.67
CA ALA A 155 3.44 -17.09 -4.37
C ALA A 155 4.21 -15.76 -4.26
N ARG A 156 5.39 -15.79 -3.64
CA ARG A 156 6.23 -14.60 -3.44
C ARG A 156 7.09 -14.27 -4.66
N ILE A 157 7.42 -15.26 -5.49
CA ILE A 157 8.00 -15.05 -6.83
C ILE A 157 6.96 -14.38 -7.74
N HIS A 158 5.71 -14.84 -7.73
CA HIS A 158 4.62 -14.24 -8.48
C HIS A 158 4.41 -12.77 -8.13
N ASP A 159 4.36 -12.46 -6.83
CA ASP A 159 4.35 -11.08 -6.33
C ASP A 159 5.50 -10.24 -6.88
N TYR A 160 6.74 -10.74 -6.81
CA TYR A 160 7.92 -10.02 -7.32
C TYR A 160 7.91 -9.86 -8.84
N ILE A 161 7.37 -10.83 -9.60
CA ILE A 161 7.16 -10.72 -11.05
C ILE A 161 6.08 -9.67 -11.35
N CYS A 162 5.00 -9.62 -10.58
CA CYS A 162 3.97 -8.58 -10.70
C CYS A 162 4.53 -7.19 -10.41
N ASP A 163 5.34 -7.04 -9.35
CA ASP A 163 6.01 -5.79 -9.02
C ASP A 163 7.03 -5.41 -10.13
N LEU A 164 7.87 -6.35 -10.58
CA LEU A 164 8.81 -6.15 -11.68
C LEU A 164 8.13 -5.74 -12.99
N ARG A 165 7.03 -6.40 -13.39
CA ARG A 165 6.26 -6.06 -14.61
C ARG A 165 5.73 -4.63 -14.57
N GLN A 166 5.32 -4.11 -13.42
CA GLN A 166 4.89 -2.71 -13.28
C GLN A 166 6.07 -1.74 -13.49
N VAL A 167 7.25 -2.12 -13.04
CA VAL A 167 8.47 -1.32 -13.19
C VAL A 167 8.98 -1.38 -14.64
N LEU A 168 8.99 -2.57 -15.26
CA LEU A 168 9.36 -2.75 -16.66
C LEU A 168 8.39 -2.05 -17.63
N LYS A 169 7.08 -2.04 -17.37
CA LYS A 169 6.12 -1.23 -18.15
C LYS A 169 6.50 0.26 -18.17
N ARG A 170 6.84 0.83 -17.00
CA ARG A 170 7.30 2.22 -16.91
C ARG A 170 8.65 2.45 -17.59
N TYR A 171 9.56 1.48 -17.54
CA TYR A 171 10.83 1.50 -18.27
C TYR A 171 10.65 1.42 -19.81
N MET A 172 9.64 0.70 -20.28
CA MET A 172 9.26 0.63 -21.70
C MET A 172 8.51 1.89 -22.18
N GLN A 173 7.92 2.67 -21.27
CA GLN A 173 7.09 3.85 -21.55
C GLN A 173 7.85 5.19 -21.43
N GLY A 174 8.99 5.22 -20.74
CA GLY A 174 9.81 6.43 -20.59
C GLY A 174 10.85 6.59 -21.71
N GLU A 175 11.38 7.81 -21.87
CA GLU A 175 12.57 8.05 -22.69
C GLU A 175 13.76 7.27 -22.11
N GLN A 176 14.05 6.13 -22.72
CA GLN A 176 15.30 5.41 -22.51
C GLN A 176 16.41 6.27 -23.10
N ARG A 177 17.49 6.51 -22.34
CA ARG A 177 18.71 7.04 -22.97
C ARG A 177 19.20 5.98 -23.96
N GLU A 178 19.41 6.37 -25.22
CA GLU A 178 20.06 5.53 -26.23
C GLU A 178 21.57 5.37 -25.93
N SER A 179 21.88 4.80 -24.77
CA SER A 179 23.19 4.25 -24.46
C SER A 179 23.21 2.82 -25.01
N PRO A 180 24.15 2.45 -25.90
CA PRO A 180 24.30 1.07 -26.39
C PRO A 180 24.93 0.17 -25.32
N SER A 181 24.41 0.25 -24.09
CA SER A 181 24.91 -0.50 -22.95
C SER A 181 24.39 -1.94 -23.00
N GLN A 182 25.23 -2.87 -22.57
CA GLN A 182 24.87 -4.28 -22.44
C GLN A 182 23.63 -4.45 -21.53
N LEU A 183 23.44 -3.54 -20.56
CA LEU A 183 22.27 -3.48 -19.68
C LEU A 183 20.96 -3.27 -20.45
N VAL A 184 20.90 -2.36 -21.43
CA VAL A 184 19.66 -2.13 -22.21
C VAL A 184 19.25 -3.38 -23.00
N ALA A 185 20.22 -4.12 -23.54
CA ALA A 185 19.93 -5.39 -24.23
C ALA A 185 19.37 -6.45 -23.27
N HIS A 186 20.01 -6.66 -22.12
CA HIS A 186 19.54 -7.62 -21.11
C HIS A 186 18.19 -7.20 -20.49
N LEU A 187 17.93 -5.89 -20.35
CA LEU A 187 16.63 -5.38 -19.92
C LEU A 187 15.54 -5.57 -20.98
N ARG A 188 15.86 -5.51 -22.27
CA ARG A 188 14.91 -5.84 -23.34
C ARG A 188 14.58 -7.32 -23.35
N GLU A 189 15.58 -8.19 -23.25
CA GLU A 189 15.38 -9.64 -23.09
C GLU A 189 14.55 -9.97 -21.84
N LEU A 190 14.77 -9.27 -20.73
CA LEU A 190 13.95 -9.40 -19.52
C LEU A 190 12.53 -8.87 -19.73
N CYS A 191 12.31 -7.78 -20.46
CA CYS A 191 10.97 -7.31 -20.81
C CYS A 191 10.23 -8.37 -21.62
N ASP A 192 10.85 -8.88 -22.68
CA ASP A 192 10.27 -9.91 -23.55
C ASP A 192 9.93 -11.17 -22.74
N ALA A 193 10.88 -11.66 -21.95
CA ALA A 193 10.67 -12.78 -21.04
C ALA A 193 9.61 -12.48 -19.96
N ALA A 194 9.50 -11.25 -19.46
CA ALA A 194 8.53 -10.89 -18.43
C ALA A 194 7.10 -10.86 -18.97
N PHE A 195 6.89 -10.57 -20.26
CA PHE A 195 5.57 -10.53 -20.89
C PHE A 195 5.26 -11.76 -21.78
N ALA A 196 6.24 -12.64 -22.01
CA ALA A 196 6.05 -13.91 -22.70
C ALA A 196 5.01 -14.83 -22.03
N GLN A 197 4.41 -15.69 -22.85
CA GLN A 197 3.60 -16.83 -22.41
C GLN A 197 4.53 -18.04 -22.16
N TYR A 198 4.29 -18.74 -21.06
CA TYR A 198 5.06 -19.93 -20.66
C TYR A 198 4.13 -21.13 -20.51
N VAL A 199 4.67 -22.34 -20.66
CA VAL A 199 3.90 -23.58 -20.52
C VAL A 199 3.57 -23.84 -19.05
N SER A 200 4.41 -23.35 -18.12
CA SER A 200 4.15 -23.45 -16.67
C SER A 200 4.60 -22.23 -15.87
N ASN A 201 4.03 -22.05 -14.67
CA ASN A 201 4.50 -21.05 -13.71
C ASN A 201 5.93 -21.31 -13.23
N THR A 202 6.37 -22.57 -13.16
CA THR A 202 7.71 -22.94 -12.71
C THR A 202 8.76 -22.49 -13.72
N GLU A 203 8.55 -22.77 -15.00
CA GLU A 203 9.38 -22.33 -16.14
C GLU A 203 9.51 -20.79 -16.18
N LYS A 204 8.36 -20.08 -16.10
CA LYS A 204 8.31 -18.60 -15.98
C LYS A 204 9.13 -18.09 -14.79
N SER A 205 9.01 -18.76 -13.64
CA SER A 205 9.70 -18.37 -12.42
C SER A 205 11.20 -18.58 -12.55
N GLU A 206 11.63 -19.69 -13.14
CA GLU A 206 13.03 -20.04 -13.35
C GLU A 206 13.73 -19.02 -14.28
N VAL A 207 13.16 -18.75 -15.45
CA VAL A 207 13.73 -17.80 -16.43
C VAL A 207 13.85 -16.41 -15.83
N LEU A 208 12.79 -15.88 -15.21
CA LEU A 208 12.77 -14.52 -14.68
C LEU A 208 13.63 -14.35 -13.42
N VAL A 209 13.72 -15.37 -12.57
CA VAL A 209 14.64 -15.34 -11.41
C VAL A 209 16.10 -15.43 -11.86
N ALA A 210 16.42 -16.22 -12.89
CA ALA A 210 17.76 -16.30 -13.44
C ALA A 210 18.18 -14.98 -14.11
N GLN A 211 17.38 -14.43 -15.03
CA GLN A 211 17.68 -13.15 -15.69
C GLN A 211 17.76 -11.99 -14.69
N ALA A 212 16.84 -11.91 -13.72
CA ALA A 212 16.88 -10.86 -12.71
C ALA A 212 18.10 -10.97 -11.77
N HIS A 213 18.55 -12.20 -11.48
CA HIS A 213 19.79 -12.43 -10.74
C HIS A 213 21.00 -11.94 -11.54
N GLU A 214 21.17 -12.37 -12.80
CA GLU A 214 22.31 -11.97 -13.63
C GLU A 214 22.33 -10.46 -13.95
N LEU A 215 21.17 -9.83 -14.15
CA LEU A 215 21.05 -8.36 -14.30
C LEU A 215 21.43 -7.59 -13.03
N TYR A 216 20.96 -8.02 -11.86
CA TYR A 216 21.31 -7.38 -10.58
C TYR A 216 22.80 -7.56 -10.23
N LYS A 217 23.36 -8.67 -10.71
CA LYS A 217 24.74 -9.12 -10.52
C LYS A 217 25.74 -8.36 -11.40
N THR A 218 25.46 -8.30 -12.70
CA THR A 218 26.39 -7.79 -13.72
C THR A 218 26.51 -6.26 -13.73
N PHE A 219 25.46 -5.54 -13.29
CA PHE A 219 25.37 -4.09 -13.43
C PHE A 219 25.25 -3.38 -12.07
N SER A 220 25.93 -2.24 -11.94
CA SER A 220 25.98 -1.36 -10.75
C SER A 220 24.75 -0.44 -10.65
N GLU A 221 24.57 0.25 -9.51
CA GLU A 221 23.47 1.22 -9.39
C GLU A 221 23.62 2.41 -10.33
N ASP A 222 24.86 2.78 -10.67
CA ASP A 222 25.17 3.83 -11.63
C ASP A 222 24.80 3.39 -13.05
N ASP A 223 25.06 2.15 -13.45
CA ASP A 223 24.62 1.63 -14.77
C ASP A 223 23.09 1.71 -14.93
N PHE A 224 22.34 1.31 -13.90
CA PHE A 224 20.88 1.45 -13.89
C PHE A 224 20.44 2.92 -13.90
N SER A 225 21.21 3.81 -13.26
CA SER A 225 20.92 5.25 -13.19
C SER A 225 21.36 6.01 -14.45
N GLU A 226 22.30 5.48 -15.24
CA GLU A 226 22.61 5.96 -16.58
C GLU A 226 21.44 5.64 -17.53
N VAL A 227 21.00 4.38 -17.53
CA VAL A 227 19.94 3.86 -18.42
C VAL A 227 18.56 4.42 -18.07
N TRP A 228 18.22 4.53 -16.78
CA TRP A 228 16.92 5.04 -16.34
C TRP A 228 16.99 5.79 -15.00
N PRO A 229 17.49 7.05 -14.97
CA PRO A 229 17.75 7.78 -13.73
C PRO A 229 16.55 7.91 -12.78
N SER A 230 15.35 8.08 -13.33
CA SER A 230 14.11 8.28 -12.57
C SER A 230 13.53 6.99 -11.97
N GLY A 231 13.89 5.82 -12.51
CA GLY A 231 13.37 4.53 -12.07
C GLY A 231 14.41 3.51 -11.60
N SER A 232 15.70 3.79 -11.74
CA SER A 232 16.85 2.90 -11.45
C SER A 232 16.71 2.17 -10.11
N ARG A 233 16.52 2.92 -9.03
CA ARG A 233 16.32 2.39 -7.67
C ARG A 233 15.11 1.47 -7.55
N SER A 234 14.03 1.72 -8.30
CA SER A 234 12.85 0.85 -8.29
C SER A 234 13.04 -0.43 -9.10
N LEU A 235 13.72 -0.34 -10.25
CA LEU A 235 14.06 -1.49 -11.09
C LEU A 235 15.07 -2.40 -10.39
N ARG A 236 16.19 -1.83 -9.93
CA ARG A 236 17.23 -2.50 -9.16
C ARG A 236 16.66 -3.15 -7.89
N ALA A 237 15.69 -2.51 -7.22
CA ALA A 237 14.99 -3.13 -6.10
C ALA A 237 14.16 -4.37 -6.52
N CYS A 238 13.36 -4.29 -7.58
CA CYS A 238 12.58 -5.44 -8.06
C CYS A 238 13.47 -6.60 -8.51
N LEU A 239 14.53 -6.32 -9.27
CA LEU A 239 15.53 -7.31 -9.68
C LEU A 239 16.23 -7.94 -8.47
N GLY A 240 16.63 -7.14 -7.49
CA GLY A 240 17.25 -7.60 -6.24
C GLY A 240 16.31 -8.26 -5.22
N PHE A 241 14.99 -8.22 -5.43
CA PHE A 241 14.03 -9.06 -4.72
C PHE A 241 13.83 -10.40 -5.44
N LEU A 242 13.70 -10.39 -6.77
CA LEU A 242 13.47 -11.59 -7.57
C LEU A 242 14.72 -12.47 -7.66
N GLY A 243 15.86 -11.90 -8.07
CA GLY A 243 17.17 -12.58 -8.14
C GLY A 243 17.70 -13.03 -6.77
N ARG A 244 17.12 -12.55 -5.66
CA ARG A 244 17.44 -13.01 -4.30
C ARG A 244 17.17 -14.49 -4.08
N VAL A 245 16.19 -15.05 -4.79
CA VAL A 245 15.87 -16.49 -4.70
C VAL A 245 17.05 -17.33 -5.21
N ARG A 246 17.67 -16.91 -6.33
CA ARG A 246 18.90 -17.53 -6.86
C ARG A 246 20.10 -17.34 -5.93
N THR A 247 20.26 -16.16 -5.33
CA THR A 247 21.30 -15.92 -4.30
C THR A 247 21.10 -16.83 -3.08
N SER A 248 19.86 -17.04 -2.64
CA SER A 248 19.53 -17.92 -1.51
C SER A 248 19.91 -19.36 -1.81
N PHE A 249 19.53 -19.88 -2.97
CA PHE A 249 19.96 -21.18 -3.46
C PHE A 249 21.49 -21.33 -3.49
N GLY A 250 22.21 -20.37 -4.09
CA GLY A 250 23.68 -20.42 -4.19
C GLY A 250 24.39 -20.42 -2.83
N VAL A 251 23.83 -19.73 -1.83
CA VAL A 251 24.35 -19.77 -0.45
C VAL A 251 24.03 -21.11 0.23
N LEU A 252 22.82 -21.67 0.03
CA LEU A 252 22.45 -22.99 0.56
C LEU A 252 23.38 -24.09 0.01
N VAL A 253 23.63 -24.10 -1.30
CA VAL A 253 24.56 -25.04 -1.95
C VAL A 253 25.98 -24.85 -1.41
N ARG A 254 26.50 -23.61 -1.38
CA ARG A 254 27.85 -23.35 -0.85
C ARG A 254 27.99 -23.68 0.63
N ALA A 255 26.93 -23.51 1.42
CA ALA A 255 26.90 -23.92 2.81
C ALA A 255 27.00 -25.43 2.95
N ALA A 256 26.27 -26.21 2.14
CA ALA A 256 26.41 -27.66 2.05
C ALA A 256 27.81 -28.12 1.62
N GLU A 257 28.48 -27.36 0.75
CA GLU A 257 29.83 -27.71 0.26
C GLU A 257 30.97 -27.29 1.20
N LYS A 258 30.80 -26.21 1.98
CA LYS A 258 31.90 -25.55 2.72
C LYS A 258 31.74 -25.45 4.24
N LEU A 259 30.55 -25.63 4.81
CA LEU A 259 30.40 -25.60 6.28
C LEU A 259 30.74 -26.95 6.90
N PRO A 260 31.61 -27.01 7.93
CA PRO A 260 31.94 -28.26 8.61
C PRO A 260 30.68 -28.84 9.30
N GLY A 261 30.53 -30.16 9.25
CA GLY A 261 29.40 -30.88 9.85
C GLY A 261 28.06 -30.74 9.12
N ILE A 262 27.98 -29.98 8.02
CA ILE A 262 26.71 -29.76 7.32
C ILE A 262 26.11 -31.04 6.69
N ALA A 263 26.93 -32.06 6.41
CA ALA A 263 26.46 -33.38 5.99
C ALA A 263 25.58 -34.09 7.05
N THR A 264 25.66 -33.67 8.33
CA THR A 264 24.82 -34.17 9.41
C THR A 264 23.69 -33.20 9.80
N ILE A 265 23.44 -32.16 8.99
CA ILE A 265 22.44 -31.11 9.29
C ILE A 265 21.07 -31.71 9.64
N SER A 266 20.47 -31.29 10.76
CA SER A 266 19.04 -31.50 11.04
C SER A 266 18.30 -30.17 11.13
N ILE A 267 17.10 -30.09 10.54
CA ILE A 267 16.30 -28.87 10.43
C ILE A 267 14.96 -29.08 11.16
N SER A 268 14.81 -28.43 12.32
CA SER A 268 13.65 -28.61 13.20
C SER A 268 12.81 -27.34 13.29
N THR A 269 11.49 -27.48 13.18
CA THR A 269 10.55 -26.38 13.42
C THR A 269 10.32 -26.18 14.92
N VAL A 270 10.24 -24.92 15.34
CA VAL A 270 9.82 -24.52 16.69
C VAL A 270 8.33 -24.24 16.68
N GLY A 271 7.60 -24.81 17.64
CA GLY A 271 6.15 -24.62 17.75
C GLY A 271 5.80 -23.14 17.99
N CYS A 272 5.02 -22.56 17.09
CA CYS A 272 4.52 -21.18 17.23
C CYS A 272 3.76 -21.03 18.55
N VAL A 273 4.28 -20.20 19.46
CA VAL A 273 3.60 -19.86 20.71
C VAL A 273 2.33 -19.09 20.36
N ALA A 274 1.16 -19.63 20.68
CA ALA A 274 -0.11 -18.96 20.44
C ALA A 274 -0.19 -17.67 21.30
N PRO A 275 -0.83 -16.59 20.80
CA PRO A 275 -1.03 -15.38 21.60
C PRO A 275 -1.73 -15.71 22.91
N ARG A 276 -1.02 -15.55 24.04
CA ARG A 276 -1.58 -15.82 25.36
C ARG A 276 -2.56 -14.69 25.69
N LYS A 277 -3.79 -15.06 26.06
CA LYS A 277 -4.73 -14.14 26.73
C LYS A 277 -4.24 -13.92 28.16
N ALA A 278 -4.23 -12.68 28.63
CA ALA A 278 -4.05 -12.41 30.05
C ALA A 278 -5.16 -13.09 30.87
N SER A 279 -4.80 -13.95 31.83
CA SER A 279 -5.78 -14.52 32.76
C SER A 279 -6.32 -13.46 33.71
N SER A 280 -7.50 -13.68 34.28
CA SER A 280 -8.11 -12.78 35.27
C SER A 280 -7.25 -12.57 36.54
N SER A 281 -6.34 -13.50 36.82
CA SER A 281 -5.31 -13.40 37.88
C SER A 281 -4.00 -12.72 37.46
N GLU A 282 -3.70 -12.67 36.15
CA GLU A 282 -2.55 -11.92 35.59
C GLU A 282 -2.91 -10.46 35.27
N HIS A 283 -4.10 -9.98 35.70
CA HIS A 283 -4.44 -8.56 35.68
C HIS A 283 -3.65 -7.80 36.75
N GLY A 284 -2.36 -7.63 36.48
CA GLY A 284 -1.52 -6.65 37.17
C GLY A 284 -2.21 -5.29 37.17
N GLN A 285 -2.03 -4.57 38.28
CA GLN A 285 -2.72 -3.33 38.63
C GLN A 285 -2.76 -2.34 37.45
N ILE A 286 -3.95 -2.13 36.85
CA ILE A 286 -4.15 -1.41 35.59
C ILE A 286 -3.34 -0.11 35.54
N TRP A 287 -2.42 -0.01 34.58
CA TRP A 287 -1.56 1.14 34.40
C TRP A 287 -2.29 2.26 33.66
N THR A 288 -2.93 3.13 34.44
CA THR A 288 -3.52 4.37 33.93
C THR A 288 -2.43 5.34 33.46
N LEU A 289 -2.77 6.22 32.50
CA LEU A 289 -1.86 7.28 32.05
C LEU A 289 -1.38 8.17 33.20
N GLY A 290 -2.23 8.49 34.18
CA GLY A 290 -1.82 9.27 35.36
C GLY A 290 -0.71 8.58 36.17
N ARG A 291 -0.82 7.26 36.38
CA ARG A 291 0.24 6.48 37.06
C ARG A 291 1.51 6.40 36.21
N LEU A 292 1.36 6.23 34.89
CA LEU A 292 2.48 6.19 33.95
C LEU A 292 3.27 7.51 33.94
N PHE A 293 2.58 8.66 33.93
CA PHE A 293 3.18 9.98 33.98
C PHE A 293 3.85 10.25 35.33
N GLN A 294 3.19 9.92 36.45
CA GLN A 294 3.80 9.98 37.78
C GLN A 294 5.10 9.15 37.87
N HIS A 295 5.10 7.94 37.31
CA HIS A 295 6.26 7.04 37.25
C HIS A 295 7.38 7.54 36.33
N LEU A 296 7.03 8.30 35.29
CA LEU A 296 7.99 9.04 34.47
C LEU A 296 8.48 10.32 35.18
N GLY A 297 7.87 10.76 36.28
CA GLY A 297 8.19 12.02 36.95
C GLY A 297 7.67 13.25 36.18
N CYS A 298 6.64 13.07 35.37
CA CYS A 298 6.00 14.12 34.57
C CYS A 298 4.61 14.44 35.15
N ALA A 299 4.18 15.70 35.08
CA ALA A 299 2.82 16.08 35.46
C ALA A 299 1.82 15.57 34.41
N PHE A 300 0.77 14.87 34.83
CA PHE A 300 -0.34 14.51 33.95
C PHE A 300 -1.32 15.69 33.79
N THR A 301 -0.84 16.75 33.14
CA THR A 301 -1.57 17.94 32.69
C THR A 301 -1.60 17.97 31.17
N ASP A 302 -2.41 18.86 30.55
CA ASP A 302 -2.40 18.97 29.09
C ASP A 302 -1.05 19.48 28.58
N ASP A 303 -0.42 20.40 29.30
CA ASP A 303 0.92 20.90 28.96
C ASP A 303 1.99 19.81 29.17
N GLY A 304 2.00 19.08 30.29
CA GLY A 304 2.95 17.97 30.51
C GLY A 304 2.75 16.78 29.56
N VAL A 305 1.55 16.57 29.04
CA VAL A 305 1.25 15.64 27.93
C VAL A 305 1.79 16.16 26.60
N ASN A 306 1.66 17.47 26.36
CA ASN A 306 2.16 18.12 25.16
C ASN A 306 3.71 18.14 25.13
N ASP A 307 4.37 18.52 26.22
CA ASP A 307 5.83 18.52 26.37
C ASP A 307 6.46 17.14 26.14
N LEU A 308 5.73 16.06 26.43
CA LEU A 308 6.21 14.69 26.28
C LEU A 308 5.98 14.08 24.89
N LEU A 309 5.04 14.63 24.09
CA LEU A 309 4.56 14.00 22.85
C LEU A 309 4.53 14.91 21.62
N ALA A 310 4.59 16.23 21.78
CA ALA A 310 4.68 17.16 20.66
C ALA A 310 6.15 17.33 20.24
N PRO A 311 6.48 17.21 18.93
CA PRO A 311 7.78 17.62 18.45
C PRO A 311 7.93 19.15 18.54
N GLU A 312 9.15 19.62 18.80
CA GLU A 312 9.41 21.05 18.90
C GLU A 312 9.00 21.76 17.59
N GLY A 313 8.16 22.79 17.70
CA GLY A 313 7.80 23.68 16.59
C GLY A 313 6.63 23.27 15.67
N LYS A 314 5.89 22.17 15.89
CA LYS A 314 4.71 21.82 15.06
C LYS A 314 3.48 21.35 15.86
N ARG A 315 2.30 21.91 15.54
CA ARG A 315 0.98 21.45 16.04
C ARG A 315 0.61 20.10 15.38
N PRO A 316 -0.10 19.17 16.06
CA PRO A 316 -1.22 19.40 16.96
C PRO A 316 -0.86 19.42 18.46
N ARG A 317 -1.60 20.23 19.24
CA ARG A 317 -1.52 20.21 20.71
C ARG A 317 -2.01 18.84 21.20
N TRP A 318 -1.15 18.05 21.84
CA TRP A 318 -1.59 16.85 22.54
C TRP A 318 -2.34 17.27 23.81
N THR A 319 -3.45 16.61 24.10
CA THR A 319 -4.23 16.82 25.33
C THR A 319 -4.37 15.48 26.06
N LYS A 320 -4.61 15.51 27.37
CA LYS A 320 -4.88 14.31 28.18
C LYS A 320 -6.00 13.47 27.56
N ARG A 321 -7.05 14.13 27.06
CA ARG A 321 -8.21 13.47 26.41
C ARG A 321 -7.79 12.77 25.12
N LYS A 322 -7.03 13.43 24.24
CA LYS A 322 -6.54 12.83 23.00
C LYS A 322 -5.58 11.67 23.29
N LEU A 323 -4.66 11.86 24.23
CA LEU A 323 -3.74 10.80 24.64
C LEU A 323 -4.48 9.58 25.21
N ALA A 324 -5.48 9.78 26.08
CA ALA A 324 -6.32 8.69 26.58
C ALA A 324 -6.99 7.93 25.44
N GLN A 325 -7.64 8.64 24.50
CA GLN A 325 -8.31 8.02 23.35
C GLN A 325 -7.35 7.21 22.46
N GLU A 326 -6.17 7.75 22.11
CA GLU A 326 -5.20 7.02 21.29
C GLU A 326 -4.50 5.88 22.04
N PHE A 327 -4.28 6.02 23.35
CA PHE A 327 -3.73 4.96 24.19
C PHE A 327 -4.73 3.81 24.38
N ASP A 328 -6.02 4.13 24.50
CA ASP A 328 -7.10 3.15 24.64
C ASP A 328 -7.35 2.36 23.35
N LYS A 329 -7.20 2.99 22.17
CA LYS A 329 -7.18 2.28 20.87
C LYS A 329 -6.06 1.24 20.75
N LEU A 330 -4.98 1.35 21.55
CA LEU A 330 -3.89 0.38 21.58
C LEU A 330 -4.10 -0.73 22.63
N GLN A 331 -5.21 -0.75 23.37
CA GLN A 331 -5.50 -1.82 24.32
C GLN A 331 -5.70 -3.18 23.62
N SER A 332 -5.09 -4.21 24.18
CA SER A 332 -5.17 -5.60 23.74
C SER A 332 -5.05 -6.50 24.96
N SER A 333 -5.81 -7.59 25.01
CA SER A 333 -5.71 -8.62 26.04
C SER A 333 -4.74 -9.75 25.68
N THR A 334 -4.04 -9.62 24.54
CA THR A 334 -3.13 -10.63 23.99
C THR A 334 -1.79 -10.03 23.58
N TRP A 335 -0.73 -10.82 23.76
CA TRP A 335 0.63 -10.52 23.32
C TRP A 335 1.17 -11.53 22.30
N GLU A 336 2.15 -11.12 21.52
CA GLU A 336 2.77 -11.87 20.43
C GLU A 336 4.26 -12.09 20.70
N VAL A 337 4.70 -13.35 20.62
CA VAL A 337 6.13 -13.71 20.73
C VAL A 337 6.70 -13.80 19.32
N HIS A 338 7.52 -12.82 18.97
CA HIS A 338 8.18 -12.73 17.66
C HIS A 338 9.11 -13.93 17.42
N ALA A 339 9.27 -14.34 16.16
CA ALA A 339 10.08 -15.50 15.75
C ALA A 339 11.51 -15.47 16.32
N GLU A 340 12.15 -14.30 16.38
CA GLU A 340 13.48 -14.14 16.99
C GLU A 340 13.48 -14.51 18.48
N MET A 341 12.41 -14.15 19.22
CA MET A 341 12.29 -14.44 20.66
C MET A 341 11.93 -15.90 20.93
N GLN A 342 11.19 -16.55 20.03
CA GLN A 342 10.84 -17.99 20.15
C GLN A 342 12.09 -18.89 20.18
N LEU A 343 13.20 -18.46 19.57
CA LEU A 343 14.47 -19.20 19.54
C LEU A 343 15.31 -19.04 20.81
N LEU A 344 15.00 -18.07 21.69
CA LEU A 344 15.88 -17.74 22.82
C LEU A 344 16.06 -18.90 23.81
N GLN A 345 15.03 -19.71 24.07
CA GLN A 345 15.16 -20.87 24.96
C GLN A 345 16.17 -21.91 24.42
N LEU A 346 16.23 -22.08 23.09
CA LEU A 346 17.17 -22.98 22.42
C LEU A 346 18.59 -22.38 22.33
N TYR A 347 18.71 -21.06 22.33
CA TYR A 347 20.00 -20.38 22.47
C TYR A 347 20.57 -20.54 23.91
N ILE A 348 19.73 -20.39 24.93
CA ILE A 348 20.14 -20.50 26.35
C ILE A 348 20.41 -21.96 26.75
N HIS A 349 19.59 -22.90 26.28
CA HIS A 349 19.73 -24.32 26.59
C HIS A 349 19.63 -25.16 25.32
N PRO A 350 20.68 -25.12 24.46
CA PRO A 350 20.71 -25.94 23.26
C PRO A 350 20.62 -27.42 23.63
N PRO A 351 19.76 -28.21 22.96
CA PRO A 351 19.50 -29.60 23.34
C PRO A 351 20.76 -30.44 23.14
N LYS A 352 21.24 -31.06 24.24
CA LYS A 352 22.49 -31.84 24.28
C LYS A 352 22.63 -32.82 23.12
N ILE A 353 23.87 -32.98 22.64
CA ILE A 353 24.21 -33.84 21.51
C ILE A 353 25.21 -34.89 22.01
N GLY A 354 24.71 -36.11 22.24
CA GLY A 354 25.50 -37.18 22.85
C GLY A 354 26.02 -36.80 24.25
N SER A 355 27.29 -37.09 24.51
CA SER A 355 27.97 -36.84 25.78
C SER A 355 28.71 -35.48 25.84
N VAL A 356 28.65 -34.66 24.80
CA VAL A 356 29.40 -33.40 24.68
C VAL A 356 28.44 -32.21 24.65
N GLY A 357 28.87 -31.06 25.17
CA GLY A 357 28.09 -29.83 25.12
C GLY A 357 28.00 -29.24 23.71
N SER A 358 26.79 -28.94 23.25
CA SER A 358 26.55 -28.15 22.05
C SER A 358 26.57 -26.66 22.36
N SER A 359 27.17 -25.84 21.48
CA SER A 359 27.06 -24.38 21.57
C SER A 359 26.05 -23.86 20.55
N ALA A 360 25.21 -22.94 20.97
CA ALA A 360 24.50 -22.07 20.03
C ALA A 360 25.50 -21.11 19.36
N VAL A 361 25.15 -20.64 18.17
CA VAL A 361 25.87 -19.56 17.48
C VAL A 361 25.29 -18.23 17.95
N ASP A 362 26.13 -17.22 18.18
CA ASP A 362 25.74 -15.88 18.66
C ASP A 362 25.07 -15.01 17.57
N TYR A 363 24.31 -15.66 16.69
CA TYR A 363 23.58 -15.05 15.59
C TYR A 363 22.25 -15.76 15.34
N ILE A 364 21.18 -14.97 15.28
CA ILE A 364 19.87 -15.40 14.79
C ILE A 364 19.68 -14.81 13.38
N GLY A 365 19.51 -15.68 12.39
CA GLY A 365 19.22 -15.27 11.01
C GLY A 365 17.74 -14.96 10.85
N CYS A 366 17.41 -13.88 10.15
CA CYS A 366 16.05 -13.33 10.12
C CYS A 366 15.57 -13.06 8.69
N SER A 367 14.34 -13.49 8.38
CA SER A 367 13.68 -13.25 7.08
C SER A 367 13.47 -11.76 6.73
N LYS A 368 13.45 -10.91 7.75
CA LYS A 368 13.44 -9.43 7.69
C LYS A 368 14.46 -8.90 8.71
N LYS A 369 14.74 -7.59 8.71
CA LYS A 369 15.41 -6.98 9.88
C LYS A 369 14.54 -7.17 11.13
N SER A 370 15.17 -7.20 12.31
CA SER A 370 14.46 -7.38 13.59
C SER A 370 13.71 -6.11 13.99
N CYS A 371 12.70 -6.22 14.86
CA CYS A 371 12.05 -5.04 15.43
C CYS A 371 12.92 -4.39 16.52
N PHE A 372 12.58 -3.15 16.92
CA PHE A 372 13.30 -2.40 17.94
C PHE A 372 13.49 -3.22 19.24
N LEU A 373 12.41 -3.82 19.76
CA LEU A 373 12.45 -4.60 21.00
C LEU A 373 13.28 -5.88 20.87
N CYS A 374 13.13 -6.64 19.77
CA CYS A 374 13.92 -7.85 19.56
C CYS A 374 15.42 -7.54 19.43
N TRP A 375 15.77 -6.49 18.70
CA TRP A 375 17.16 -6.04 18.52
C TRP A 375 17.81 -5.65 19.85
N HIS A 376 17.19 -4.74 20.60
CA HIS A 376 17.76 -4.27 21.86
C HIS A 376 17.74 -5.35 22.94
N PHE A 377 16.70 -6.19 23.02
CA PHE A 377 16.65 -7.31 23.96
C PHE A 377 17.79 -8.31 23.73
N LEU A 378 18.02 -8.75 22.49
CA LEU A 378 19.10 -9.70 22.15
C LEU A 378 20.49 -9.14 22.46
N ALA A 379 20.70 -7.86 22.18
CA ALA A 379 21.94 -7.15 22.52
C ALA A 379 22.17 -7.07 24.04
N LEU A 380 21.13 -6.74 24.82
CA LEU A 380 21.18 -6.64 26.29
C LEU A 380 21.24 -8.01 27.00
N PHE A 381 20.76 -9.07 26.35
CA PHE A 381 20.73 -10.42 26.94
C PHE A 381 22.07 -11.13 26.89
N GLY A 382 22.64 -11.28 25.69
CA GLY A 382 23.89 -12.01 25.48
C GLY A 382 24.75 -11.42 24.36
N GLY A 383 24.45 -10.20 23.92
CA GLY A 383 25.09 -9.60 22.75
C GLY A 383 24.72 -10.26 21.41
N VAL A 384 23.74 -11.17 21.39
CA VAL A 384 23.32 -11.96 20.23
C VAL A 384 22.98 -11.06 19.05
N LYS A 385 23.55 -11.36 17.88
CA LYS A 385 23.40 -10.52 16.69
C LYS A 385 22.27 -11.02 15.79
N THR A 386 21.73 -10.10 15.02
CA THR A 386 20.88 -10.39 13.85
C THR A 386 21.37 -9.52 12.69
N ARG A 387 20.80 -9.66 11.51
CA ARG A 387 21.13 -8.85 10.31
C ARG A 387 20.90 -7.32 10.42
N GLY A 388 20.35 -6.84 11.54
CA GLY A 388 20.07 -5.42 11.79
C GLY A 388 18.62 -5.18 12.24
N SER A 389 18.30 -3.93 12.56
CA SER A 389 16.96 -3.51 12.99
C SER A 389 16.25 -2.68 11.93
N HIS A 390 14.93 -2.80 11.79
CA HIS A 390 14.11 -1.82 11.05
C HIS A 390 13.57 -0.70 11.94
N GLY A 391 13.88 -0.69 13.24
CA GLY A 391 13.56 0.41 14.17
C GLY A 391 12.09 0.64 14.50
N LYS A 392 11.16 -0.22 14.04
CA LYS A 392 9.73 -0.11 14.41
C LYS A 392 9.45 -0.79 15.75
N LEU A 393 8.50 -0.22 16.49
CA LEU A 393 8.05 -0.66 17.79
C LEU A 393 6.68 -1.35 17.71
N TYR A 394 6.58 -2.58 18.20
CA TYR A 394 5.33 -3.33 18.29
C TYR A 394 4.92 -3.45 19.77
N ASN A 395 3.81 -2.81 20.16
CA ASN A 395 3.33 -2.77 21.54
C ASN A 395 2.68 -4.06 22.05
N LEU A 396 2.53 -5.08 21.19
CA LEU A 396 2.06 -6.41 21.58
C LEU A 396 3.21 -7.38 21.88
N TRP A 397 4.47 -6.94 21.76
CA TRP A 397 5.64 -7.80 21.93
C TRP A 397 5.71 -8.45 23.31
N GLY A 398 6.17 -9.70 23.36
CA GLY A 398 6.46 -10.41 24.58
C GLY A 398 7.52 -11.50 24.42
N LEU A 399 7.96 -12.04 25.56
CA LEU A 399 8.88 -13.17 25.65
C LEU A 399 8.13 -14.52 25.69
N PRO A 400 8.77 -15.63 25.27
CA PRO A 400 8.20 -16.97 25.41
C PRO A 400 8.15 -17.44 26.88
N ASP A 401 7.33 -18.47 27.13
CA ASP A 401 7.26 -19.14 28.42
C ASP A 401 8.47 -20.06 28.61
N PHE A 402 9.57 -19.52 29.16
CA PHE A 402 10.75 -20.33 29.44
C PHE A 402 10.47 -21.44 30.46
N GLN A 403 10.91 -22.66 30.12
CA GLN A 403 10.79 -23.85 30.98
C GLN A 403 12.18 -24.41 31.31
N GLY A 404 12.40 -24.81 32.57
CA GLY A 404 13.59 -25.56 32.96
C GLY A 404 14.90 -24.77 33.00
N LEU A 405 14.87 -23.43 32.92
CA LEU A 405 16.10 -22.63 32.88
C LEU A 405 16.88 -22.64 34.21
N PRO A 406 18.23 -22.58 34.16
CA PRO A 406 19.07 -22.29 35.33
C PRO A 406 18.77 -20.90 35.91
N MET A 407 18.84 -20.75 37.24
CA MET A 407 18.56 -19.47 37.93
C MET A 407 19.37 -18.30 37.38
N ALA A 408 20.68 -18.47 37.14
CA ALA A 408 21.54 -17.41 36.59
C ALA A 408 21.08 -16.90 35.21
N GLN A 409 20.52 -17.78 34.37
CA GLN A 409 19.97 -17.39 33.06
C GLN A 409 18.60 -16.73 33.19
N MET A 410 17.78 -17.17 34.15
CA MET A 410 16.52 -16.48 34.50
C MET A 410 16.81 -15.06 35.01
N GLU A 411 17.80 -14.89 35.89
CA GLU A 411 18.27 -13.61 36.39
C GLU A 411 18.84 -12.71 35.28
N GLN A 412 19.51 -13.28 34.27
CA GLN A 412 19.95 -12.55 33.08
C GLN A 412 18.75 -12.04 32.27
N ILE A 413 17.75 -12.89 31.99
CA ILE A 413 16.50 -12.45 31.30
C ILE A 413 15.84 -11.31 32.06
N ILE A 414 15.70 -11.44 33.39
CA ILE A 414 15.07 -10.43 34.25
C ILE A 414 15.84 -9.11 34.21
N ARG A 415 17.18 -9.14 34.24
CA ARG A 415 18.02 -7.95 34.10
C ARG A 415 17.83 -7.29 32.72
N SER A 416 17.91 -8.06 31.64
CA SER A 416 17.73 -7.51 30.28
C SER A 416 16.34 -6.92 30.03
N VAL A 417 15.27 -7.43 30.66
CA VAL A 417 13.94 -6.78 30.64
C VAL A 417 13.97 -5.43 31.37
N ARG A 418 14.64 -5.34 32.53
CA ARG A 418 14.77 -4.07 33.29
C ARG A 418 15.63 -3.04 32.56
N ASP A 419 16.67 -3.50 31.87
CA ASP A 419 17.54 -2.64 31.05
C ASP A 419 16.78 -2.14 29.81
N LEU A 420 16.01 -3.01 29.15
CA LEU A 420 15.12 -2.63 28.05
C LEU A 420 14.01 -1.67 28.48
N GLU A 421 13.42 -1.88 29.66
CA GLU A 421 12.46 -0.94 30.26
C GLU A 421 13.12 0.43 30.54
N SER A 422 14.36 0.43 31.02
CA SER A 422 15.14 1.66 31.26
C SER A 422 15.45 2.40 29.96
N LEU A 423 15.78 1.68 28.89
CA LEU A 423 15.93 2.23 27.54
C LEU A 423 14.62 2.87 27.06
N LEU A 424 13.47 2.17 27.16
CA LEU A 424 12.17 2.73 26.79
C LEU A 424 11.85 4.04 27.53
N ARG A 425 12.16 4.11 28.84
CA ARG A 425 11.99 5.35 29.61
C ARG A 425 12.94 6.47 29.15
N ALA A 426 14.17 6.14 28.76
CA ALA A 426 15.14 7.12 28.27
C ALA A 426 14.67 7.70 26.92
N GLU A 427 14.21 6.86 25.99
CA GLU A 427 13.65 7.28 24.69
C GLU A 427 12.39 8.15 24.86
N ILE A 428 11.47 7.76 25.76
CA ILE A 428 10.27 8.57 26.10
C ILE A 428 10.66 9.96 26.63
N LYS A 429 11.78 10.07 27.34
CA LYS A 429 12.30 11.32 27.93
C LYS A 429 13.31 12.06 27.07
N SER A 430 13.64 11.54 25.89
CA SER A 430 14.60 12.19 25.00
C SER A 430 14.12 13.60 24.63
N ARG A 431 15.04 14.53 24.41
CA ARG A 431 14.73 15.81 23.76
C ARG A 431 14.74 15.69 22.24
N ASP A 432 15.27 14.59 21.71
CA ASP A 432 15.27 14.32 20.29
C ASP A 432 13.85 13.90 19.84
N THR A 433 13.19 14.83 19.13
CA THR A 433 11.81 14.67 18.63
C THR A 433 11.76 14.48 17.12
N VAL A 434 12.87 14.05 16.49
CA VAL A 434 12.91 13.74 15.06
C VAL A 434 11.94 12.59 14.74
N VAL A 435 10.79 12.93 14.16
CA VAL A 435 9.81 11.96 13.65
C VAL A 435 10.35 11.35 12.36
N LEU A 436 10.76 10.09 12.43
CA LEU A 436 11.31 9.35 11.30
C LEU A 436 10.18 8.81 10.39
N PRO A 437 10.32 8.91 9.05
CA PRO A 437 9.42 8.23 8.11
C PRO A 437 9.41 6.71 8.35
N GLN A 438 8.25 6.06 8.22
CA GLN A 438 8.15 4.61 8.44
C GLN A 438 9.02 3.83 7.46
N ALA A 439 9.94 3.03 8.00
CA ALA A 439 10.88 2.26 7.22
C ALA A 439 10.25 1.02 6.59
N LYS A 440 10.70 0.66 5.38
CA LYS A 440 10.40 -0.64 4.76
C LYS A 440 11.11 -1.75 5.54
N GLU A 441 10.34 -2.71 6.07
CA GLU A 441 10.85 -3.85 6.85
C GLU A 441 11.69 -4.84 6.01
N SER A 442 11.62 -4.72 4.69
CA SER A 442 12.38 -5.52 3.73
C SER A 442 13.12 -4.56 2.80
N THR A 443 14.46 -4.59 2.86
CA THR A 443 15.37 -3.77 2.04
C THR A 443 16.13 -4.64 1.03
N VAL A 444 16.55 -4.03 -0.07
CA VAL A 444 17.46 -4.61 -1.09
C VAL A 444 18.84 -3.98 -0.90
N GLY A 445 19.91 -4.70 -1.26
CA GLY A 445 21.29 -4.19 -1.30
C GLY A 445 21.99 -4.10 0.06
N ALA A 446 22.58 -5.22 0.50
CA ALA A 446 23.61 -5.24 1.55
C ALA A 446 24.58 -6.45 1.39
N SER A 447 25.46 -6.49 0.36
CA SER A 447 26.73 -7.30 0.25
C SER A 447 27.43 -7.20 -1.14
N THR A 448 28.70 -6.78 -1.38
CA THR A 448 29.59 -5.72 -0.82
C THR A 448 30.51 -5.20 -1.95
N ILE A 449 30.45 -3.94 -2.42
CA ILE A 449 31.14 -3.46 -3.67
C ILE A 449 32.44 -2.72 -3.34
N SER A 450 33.55 -3.27 -3.80
CA SER A 450 34.85 -2.59 -3.86
C SER A 450 35.80 -3.33 -4.79
N THR A 451 35.86 -2.92 -6.06
CA THR A 451 37.09 -2.79 -6.88
C THR A 451 36.77 -2.33 -8.32
N VAL A 452 36.64 -1.01 -8.45
CA VAL A 452 37.13 -0.11 -9.53
C VAL A 452 37.16 -0.58 -11.02
N LEU A 453 36.51 0.28 -11.82
CA LEU A 453 36.51 0.57 -13.28
C LEU A 453 37.91 0.84 -13.92
N PRO A 454 38.06 1.48 -15.13
CA PRO A 454 37.31 1.42 -16.40
C PRO A 454 38.21 1.25 -17.66
N GLY A 455 37.58 1.08 -18.83
CA GLY A 455 37.90 1.95 -19.99
C GLY A 455 38.59 1.32 -21.21
N SER A 456 37.83 1.06 -22.27
CA SER A 456 38.34 1.14 -23.65
C SER A 456 37.22 1.36 -24.70
N ASN A 457 37.13 2.59 -25.21
CA ASN A 457 37.11 2.91 -26.66
C ASN A 457 35.98 2.24 -27.50
N VAL A 458 34.87 2.88 -27.93
CA VAL A 458 34.68 4.26 -28.49
C VAL A 458 35.62 4.45 -29.70
N PRO A 459 35.20 4.85 -30.95
CA PRO A 459 34.54 6.15 -31.14
C PRO A 459 33.61 6.41 -32.37
N SER A 460 33.48 5.52 -33.37
CA SER A 460 32.98 5.93 -34.70
C SER A 460 31.50 6.34 -34.74
N THR A 461 30.62 5.63 -34.02
CA THR A 461 29.17 5.87 -33.97
C THR A 461 28.81 7.17 -33.26
N THR A 462 29.64 7.63 -32.31
CA THR A 462 29.47 8.89 -31.57
C THR A 462 29.41 10.10 -32.52
N SER A 463 30.13 10.06 -33.64
CA SER A 463 30.22 11.19 -34.58
C SER A 463 28.92 11.50 -35.32
N MET A 464 28.07 10.49 -35.60
CA MET A 464 26.82 10.72 -36.35
C MET A 464 25.72 11.27 -35.44
N ILE A 465 25.62 10.76 -34.22
CA ILE A 465 24.65 11.20 -33.21
C ILE A 465 24.91 12.66 -32.81
N SER A 466 26.18 13.07 -32.69
CA SER A 466 26.53 14.47 -32.38
C SER A 466 26.03 15.47 -33.41
N SER A 467 26.08 15.19 -34.72
CA SER A 467 25.64 16.15 -35.75
C SER A 467 24.13 16.35 -35.77
N TYR A 468 23.34 15.32 -35.46
CA TYR A 468 21.88 15.45 -35.33
C TYR A 468 21.50 16.32 -34.12
N LEU A 469 22.13 16.06 -32.96
CA LEU A 469 21.88 16.81 -31.72
C LEU A 469 22.44 18.25 -31.73
N GLN A 470 23.48 18.54 -32.52
CA GLN A 470 24.00 19.89 -32.68
C GLN A 470 22.98 20.82 -33.37
N ASN A 471 22.23 20.33 -34.35
CA ASN A 471 21.21 21.13 -35.04
C ASN A 471 20.02 21.48 -34.13
N GLN A 472 19.62 20.60 -33.21
CA GLN A 472 18.56 20.91 -32.23
C GLN A 472 19.01 21.89 -31.13
N ARG A 473 20.30 21.92 -30.78
CA ARG A 473 20.82 22.77 -29.69
C ARG A 473 21.08 24.23 -30.07
N ALA A 474 21.02 24.58 -31.36
CA ALA A 474 21.37 25.91 -31.85
C ALA A 474 20.41 27.04 -31.41
N ASN A 475 19.16 26.73 -31.04
CA ASN A 475 18.11 27.74 -30.81
C ASN A 475 17.68 27.92 -29.33
N LEU A 476 18.29 27.23 -28.37
CA LEU A 476 17.86 27.25 -26.95
C LEU A 476 18.95 27.67 -25.94
N LEU A 477 20.15 28.07 -26.39
CA LEU A 477 21.31 28.33 -25.52
C LEU A 477 22.07 29.63 -25.84
N VAL A 478 21.36 30.77 -25.81
CA VAL A 478 21.92 32.14 -25.76
C VAL A 478 20.94 32.99 -24.93
N LYS A 479 21.18 33.43 -23.69
CA LYS A 479 22.32 33.40 -22.76
C LYS A 479 21.81 33.23 -21.32
N ALA A 480 22.53 32.51 -20.46
CA ALA A 480 22.31 32.56 -19.00
C ALA A 480 23.64 32.37 -18.23
N SER A 481 24.27 33.48 -17.90
CA SER A 481 25.43 33.66 -17.00
C SER A 481 25.55 35.18 -16.76
N SER A 482 25.69 35.73 -15.55
CA SER A 482 26.38 35.22 -14.35
C SER A 482 25.91 35.90 -13.03
N SER A 483 26.10 35.18 -11.90
CA SER A 483 26.57 35.65 -10.55
C SER A 483 25.93 36.82 -9.75
N GLU A 484 25.61 36.52 -8.47
CA GLU A 484 25.80 37.30 -7.21
C GLU A 484 25.02 38.65 -7.00
N GLY A 485 24.57 39.05 -5.79
CA GLY A 485 24.55 38.49 -4.42
C GLY A 485 24.01 39.50 -3.35
N ALA A 486 23.91 39.09 -2.06
CA ALA A 486 23.61 39.91 -0.83
C ALA A 486 22.16 40.49 -0.64
N SER A 487 21.63 40.88 0.55
CA SER A 487 21.84 40.51 1.99
C SER A 487 20.85 41.26 2.95
N TYR A 488 20.37 40.65 4.06
CA TYR A 488 19.72 41.25 5.28
C TYR A 488 18.48 42.20 5.09
N SER A 489 17.59 42.50 6.06
CA SER A 489 17.47 42.21 7.50
C SER A 489 16.00 42.06 7.98
N ASP A 490 15.85 41.77 9.28
CA ASP A 490 14.64 41.58 10.10
C ASP A 490 13.58 42.71 10.07
N ASN A 491 12.32 42.37 10.40
CA ASN A 491 11.74 42.77 11.69
C ASN A 491 10.45 42.03 12.09
N GLU A 492 10.25 41.93 13.40
CA GLU A 492 9.11 41.29 14.08
C GLU A 492 7.89 42.22 14.18
N THR A 493 6.69 41.66 14.41
CA THR A 493 5.85 42.08 15.55
C THR A 493 4.70 41.10 15.82
N GLU A 494 4.40 40.92 17.10
CA GLU A 494 3.33 40.05 17.60
C GLU A 494 1.96 40.75 17.61
N THR A 495 0.87 39.98 17.73
CA THR A 495 -0.24 40.39 18.62
C THR A 495 -1.07 39.18 19.05
N GLU A 496 -1.15 38.96 20.36
CA GLU A 496 -2.06 37.99 20.98
C GLU A 496 -3.51 38.52 21.00
N GLN A 497 -4.50 37.63 20.89
CA GLN A 497 -5.77 37.80 21.60
C GLN A 497 -6.31 36.46 22.13
N SER A 498 -6.69 36.44 23.41
CA SER A 498 -7.30 35.30 24.10
C SER A 498 -8.82 35.32 24.00
N ILE A 499 -9.48 34.15 23.93
CA ILE A 499 -10.92 34.02 24.18
C ILE A 499 -11.19 32.86 25.16
N THR A 500 -12.07 33.12 26.13
CA THR A 500 -12.42 32.26 27.27
C THR A 500 -13.56 31.28 26.97
N GLU A 501 -13.57 30.14 27.67
CA GLU A 501 -14.63 29.13 27.59
C GLU A 501 -15.89 29.51 28.42
N VAL A 502 -17.07 29.08 27.95
CA VAL A 502 -18.31 29.05 28.74
C VAL A 502 -19.02 27.71 28.52
N VAL A 503 -19.42 27.03 29.60
CA VAL A 503 -20.10 25.72 29.55
C VAL A 503 -21.62 25.91 29.49
N ALA A 504 -22.27 25.34 28.47
CA ALA A 504 -23.72 25.44 28.29
C ALA A 504 -24.52 24.58 29.29
N THR A 505 -25.59 25.16 29.85
CA THR A 505 -26.43 24.58 30.91
C THR A 505 -27.69 23.86 30.40
N SER A 506 -27.99 23.94 29.11
CA SER A 506 -29.09 23.23 28.44
C SER A 506 -28.73 22.95 26.98
N GLY A 507 -29.47 22.05 26.32
CA GLY A 507 -29.29 21.75 24.90
C GLY A 507 -30.51 21.09 24.27
N HIS A 508 -30.53 21.01 22.93
CA HIS A 508 -31.60 20.36 22.18
C HIS A 508 -31.66 18.85 22.46
N CYS A 509 -32.87 18.31 22.56
CA CYS A 509 -33.11 16.89 22.71
C CYS A 509 -32.59 16.12 21.49
N GLY A 510 -31.82 15.05 21.70
CA GLY A 510 -31.27 14.20 20.64
C GLY A 510 -32.25 13.17 20.06
N GLY A 511 -33.55 13.33 20.26
CA GLY A 511 -34.58 12.46 19.68
C GLY A 511 -34.90 12.88 18.24
N SER A 512 -35.08 11.91 17.33
CA SER A 512 -35.22 12.14 15.88
C SER A 512 -36.26 13.19 15.50
N ASP A 513 -37.38 13.24 16.24
CA ASP A 513 -38.51 14.13 15.98
C ASP A 513 -38.78 15.09 17.16
N CYS A 514 -37.74 15.47 17.91
CA CYS A 514 -37.89 16.24 19.15
C CYS A 514 -36.98 17.49 19.26
N GLU A 515 -37.50 18.64 18.86
CA GLU A 515 -36.78 19.93 18.91
C GLU A 515 -36.69 20.56 20.31
N LYS A 516 -37.19 19.91 21.36
CA LYS A 516 -37.30 20.51 22.71
C LYS A 516 -35.93 20.72 23.34
N ILE A 517 -35.64 21.95 23.74
CA ILE A 517 -34.50 22.24 24.63
C ILE A 517 -34.76 21.62 26.00
N THR A 518 -33.75 20.96 26.57
CA THR A 518 -33.85 20.25 27.84
C THR A 518 -32.56 20.35 28.67
N THR A 519 -32.72 20.19 29.97
CA THR A 519 -31.63 20.09 30.97
C THR A 519 -31.40 18.64 31.42
N ARG A 520 -32.21 17.69 30.94
CA ARG A 520 -32.07 16.26 31.24
C ARG A 520 -31.06 15.63 30.28
N ARG A 521 -30.06 14.93 30.83
CA ARG A 521 -29.02 14.19 30.09
C ARG A 521 -29.32 12.70 30.07
N CYS A 522 -28.71 11.97 29.14
CA CYS A 522 -28.77 10.51 29.09
C CYS A 522 -28.39 9.90 30.45
N SER A 523 -29.24 9.00 30.92
CA SER A 523 -29.12 8.25 32.18
C SER A 523 -27.88 7.35 32.25
N HIS A 524 -27.33 6.92 31.10
CA HIS A 524 -26.19 6.01 31.03
C HIS A 524 -24.83 6.70 30.80
N CYS A 525 -24.76 7.75 29.97
CA CYS A 525 -23.49 8.40 29.61
C CYS A 525 -23.36 9.87 30.05
N SER A 526 -24.45 10.53 30.47
CA SER A 526 -24.48 11.96 30.81
C SER A 526 -24.00 12.93 29.70
N GLY A 527 -23.88 12.46 28.45
CA GLY A 527 -23.40 13.23 27.29
C GLY A 527 -24.52 13.97 26.56
N THR A 528 -25.39 13.24 25.87
CA THR A 528 -26.49 13.79 25.05
C THR A 528 -27.68 14.22 25.92
N TRP A 529 -28.39 15.27 25.51
CA TRP A 529 -29.59 15.77 26.16
C TRP A 529 -30.85 15.04 25.63
N PHE A 530 -31.77 14.64 26.51
CA PHE A 530 -33.00 13.92 26.16
C PHE A 530 -34.18 14.35 27.04
N CYS A 531 -35.24 14.89 26.43
CA CYS A 531 -36.36 15.48 27.18
C CYS A 531 -37.23 14.44 27.92
N SER A 532 -37.17 13.16 27.51
CA SER A 532 -37.90 12.05 28.12
C SER A 532 -37.11 10.75 28.01
N VAL A 533 -37.52 9.72 28.76
CA VAL A 533 -36.98 8.34 28.60
C VAL A 533 -37.35 7.79 27.21
N SER A 534 -38.54 8.10 26.69
CA SER A 534 -38.96 7.69 25.34
C SER A 534 -37.98 8.18 24.27
N CYS A 535 -37.64 9.48 24.29
CA CYS A 535 -36.68 10.04 23.32
C CYS A 535 -35.25 9.52 23.51
N GLU A 536 -34.90 9.00 24.69
CA GLU A 536 -33.61 8.36 24.97
C GLU A 536 -33.58 6.90 24.50
N ASP A 537 -34.73 6.22 24.49
CA ASP A 537 -34.92 4.88 23.95
C ASP A 537 -35.11 4.89 22.41
N GLU A 538 -35.81 5.89 21.86
CA GLU A 538 -35.95 6.12 20.41
C GLU A 538 -34.61 6.47 19.75
N ALA A 539 -33.81 7.32 20.39
CA ALA A 539 -32.48 7.69 19.91
C ALA A 539 -31.41 6.61 20.19
N ALA A 540 -31.78 5.46 20.77
CA ALA A 540 -30.83 4.46 21.26
C ALA A 540 -29.88 3.96 20.16
N ASP A 541 -30.32 3.82 18.90
CA ASP A 541 -29.49 3.26 17.82
C ASP A 541 -28.33 4.18 17.42
N LEU A 542 -28.57 5.48 17.21
CA LEU A 542 -27.51 6.47 16.95
C LEU A 542 -26.68 6.74 18.21
N HIS A 543 -27.30 6.68 19.38
CA HIS A 543 -26.63 6.94 20.65
C HIS A 543 -25.76 5.77 21.13
N LEU A 544 -26.06 4.53 20.74
CA LEU A 544 -25.37 3.30 21.16
C LEU A 544 -23.85 3.38 20.94
N PHE A 545 -23.42 3.91 19.80
CA PHE A 545 -22.00 4.04 19.45
C PHE A 545 -21.24 5.08 20.29
N ALA A 546 -21.95 5.92 21.04
CA ALA A 546 -21.40 6.92 21.96
C ALA A 546 -21.79 6.66 23.43
N CYS A 547 -22.40 5.52 23.74
CA CYS A 547 -23.03 5.26 25.04
C CYS A 547 -22.75 3.85 25.57
N ASN A 548 -22.27 3.75 26.81
CA ASN A 548 -21.95 2.47 27.48
C ASN A 548 -23.19 1.68 27.95
N ARG A 549 -24.31 1.72 27.22
CA ARG A 549 -25.57 1.06 27.60
C ARG A 549 -25.48 -0.48 27.51
N ARG A 550 -24.73 -0.98 26.51
CA ARG A 550 -24.37 -2.41 26.34
C ARG A 550 -23.17 -2.55 25.39
N PRO A 551 -22.47 -3.70 25.35
CA PRO A 551 -21.48 -3.98 24.32
C PRO A 551 -22.08 -3.93 22.90
N ILE A 552 -21.26 -3.48 21.95
CA ILE A 552 -21.57 -3.41 20.52
C ILE A 552 -21.25 -4.78 19.89
N THR A 553 -22.21 -5.34 19.16
CA THR A 553 -22.11 -6.61 18.42
C THR A 553 -21.77 -6.38 16.95
N THR A 554 -21.43 -7.43 16.20
CA THR A 554 -21.23 -7.30 14.75
C THR A 554 -22.56 -7.05 14.01
N ALA A 555 -23.70 -7.47 14.57
CA ALA A 555 -25.02 -7.09 14.06
C ALA A 555 -25.33 -5.59 14.24
N ASP A 556 -24.84 -4.95 15.32
CA ASP A 556 -25.03 -3.51 15.53
C ASP A 556 -24.29 -2.70 14.46
N LEU A 557 -23.05 -3.10 14.15
CA LEU A 557 -22.26 -2.52 13.07
C LEU A 557 -22.97 -2.71 11.72
N LEU A 558 -23.44 -3.92 11.42
CA LEU A 558 -24.18 -4.18 10.17
C LEU A 558 -25.49 -3.36 10.08
N ARG A 559 -26.25 -3.25 11.17
CA ARG A 559 -27.49 -2.44 11.22
C ARG A 559 -27.19 -0.96 10.95
N ARG A 560 -26.13 -0.41 11.55
CA ARG A 560 -25.65 0.96 11.28
C ARG A 560 -25.29 1.14 9.81
N ASP A 561 -24.54 0.19 9.25
CA ASP A 561 -24.08 0.22 7.87
C ASP A 561 -25.27 0.17 6.89
N CYS A 562 -26.25 -0.72 7.13
CA CYS A 562 -27.54 -0.78 6.41
C CYS A 562 -28.43 0.47 6.60
N PHE A 563 -28.36 1.16 7.74
CA PHE A 563 -29.12 2.40 7.96
C PHE A 563 -28.54 3.58 7.16
N HIS A 564 -27.22 3.62 6.99
CA HIS A 564 -26.52 4.64 6.19
C HIS A 564 -26.27 4.21 4.73
N ASP A 565 -26.90 3.12 4.26
CA ASP A 565 -26.71 2.52 2.92
C ASP A 565 -25.21 2.36 2.52
N SER A 566 -24.37 2.13 3.52
CA SER A 566 -22.91 2.07 3.40
C SER A 566 -22.45 0.63 3.46
N HIS A 567 -21.66 0.17 2.48
CA HIS A 567 -21.23 -1.23 2.45
C HIS A 567 -20.34 -1.58 3.65
N PRO A 568 -20.48 -2.77 4.29
CA PRO A 568 -19.70 -3.10 5.48
C PRO A 568 -18.21 -3.27 5.19
N GLU A 569 -17.39 -2.51 5.91
CA GLU A 569 -15.92 -2.57 5.85
C GLU A 569 -15.30 -3.42 6.98
N ASP A 570 -15.98 -3.57 8.12
CA ASP A 570 -15.44 -4.31 9.26
C ASP A 570 -15.23 -5.79 8.91
N SER A 571 -13.99 -6.26 9.09
CA SER A 571 -13.58 -7.61 8.72
C SER A 571 -14.43 -8.73 9.33
N ARG A 572 -14.92 -8.56 10.57
CA ARG A 572 -15.74 -9.57 11.26
C ARG A 572 -17.18 -9.51 10.82
N VAL A 573 -17.74 -8.31 10.65
CA VAL A 573 -19.07 -8.14 10.03
C VAL A 573 -19.11 -8.82 8.66
N ARG A 574 -18.05 -8.64 7.85
CA ARG A 574 -17.94 -9.27 6.53
C ARG A 574 -17.83 -10.80 6.60
N GLU A 575 -17.23 -11.36 7.66
CA GLU A 575 -17.08 -12.81 7.87
C GLU A 575 -18.37 -13.45 8.42
N ASP A 576 -18.90 -12.92 9.53
CA ASP A 576 -20.08 -13.39 10.26
C ASP A 576 -21.32 -13.43 9.37
N TYR A 577 -21.54 -12.37 8.59
CA TYR A 577 -22.75 -12.16 7.78
C TYR A 577 -22.60 -12.54 6.31
N GLY A 578 -21.49 -13.19 5.92
CA GLY A 578 -21.33 -13.87 4.63
C GLY A 578 -20.78 -13.05 3.47
N PHE A 579 -20.47 -11.76 3.65
CA PHE A 579 -19.92 -10.90 2.57
C PHE A 579 -18.57 -11.40 2.03
N GLN A 580 -17.72 -11.99 2.87
CA GLN A 580 -16.47 -12.64 2.42
C GLN A 580 -16.72 -13.87 1.52
N ARG A 581 -17.92 -14.50 1.63
CA ARG A 581 -18.35 -15.69 0.87
C ARG A 581 -19.16 -15.34 -0.38
N CYS A 582 -19.36 -14.05 -0.67
CA CYS A 582 -19.82 -13.58 -1.97
C CYS A 582 -18.69 -13.69 -3.00
N ARG A 583 -19.01 -14.16 -4.21
CA ARG A 583 -18.06 -14.35 -5.33
C ARG A 583 -17.46 -13.02 -5.81
N ASN A 584 -18.25 -11.94 -5.81
CA ASN A 584 -17.86 -10.60 -6.26
C ASN A 584 -18.72 -9.49 -5.63
N ARG A 585 -18.36 -8.23 -5.92
CA ARG A 585 -19.02 -7.03 -5.39
C ARG A 585 -20.52 -6.93 -5.74
N ARG A 586 -20.96 -7.54 -6.85
CA ARG A 586 -22.38 -7.59 -7.23
C ARG A 586 -23.18 -8.50 -6.29
N GLU A 587 -22.63 -9.65 -5.92
CA GLU A 587 -23.23 -10.51 -4.88
C GLU A 587 -23.18 -9.85 -3.49
N GLU A 588 -22.09 -9.16 -3.13
CA GLU A 588 -22.02 -8.40 -1.87
C GLU A 588 -23.13 -7.35 -1.79
N SER A 589 -23.39 -6.62 -2.88
CA SER A 589 -24.50 -5.67 -2.97
C SER A 589 -25.89 -6.34 -2.87
N LYS A 590 -26.09 -7.52 -3.47
CA LYS A 590 -27.34 -8.29 -3.32
C LYS A 590 -27.57 -8.77 -1.89
N LEU A 591 -26.51 -9.22 -1.22
CA LEU A 591 -26.56 -9.61 0.18
C LEU A 591 -26.78 -8.40 1.11
N PHE A 592 -26.17 -7.26 0.81
CA PHE A 592 -26.41 -6.01 1.53
C PHE A 592 -27.88 -5.56 1.43
N GLY A 593 -28.46 -5.60 0.22
CA GLY A 593 -29.88 -5.31 -0.01
C GLY A 593 -30.84 -6.26 0.73
N LEU A 594 -30.44 -7.52 0.96
CA LEU A 594 -31.19 -8.45 1.81
C LEU A 594 -31.19 -8.00 3.29
N TYR A 595 -30.02 -7.60 3.82
CA TYR A 595 -29.90 -7.13 5.20
C TYR A 595 -30.58 -5.78 5.44
N ILE A 596 -30.58 -4.87 4.45
CA ILE A 596 -31.44 -3.68 4.46
C ILE A 596 -32.92 -4.08 4.57
N GLY A 597 -33.33 -5.12 3.84
CA GLY A 597 -34.66 -5.75 4.00
C GLY A 597 -34.95 -6.20 5.44
N VAL A 598 -34.01 -6.90 6.08
CA VAL A 598 -34.14 -7.37 7.47
C VAL A 598 -34.22 -6.22 8.48
N PHE A 599 -33.31 -5.24 8.40
CA PHE A 599 -33.20 -4.18 9.39
C PHE A 599 -34.18 -3.03 9.20
N ASN A 600 -34.33 -2.53 7.96
CA ASN A 600 -35.04 -1.27 7.70
C ASN A 600 -36.50 -1.50 7.31
N TYR A 601 -36.85 -2.66 6.73
CA TYR A 601 -38.21 -2.97 6.28
C TYR A 601 -38.93 -3.99 7.17
N GLN A 602 -38.22 -5.01 7.66
CA GLN A 602 -38.77 -5.97 8.63
C GLN A 602 -38.50 -5.57 10.10
N LEU A 603 -37.75 -4.48 10.31
CA LEU A 603 -37.50 -3.85 11.62
C LEU A 603 -36.88 -4.79 12.68
N VAL A 604 -36.17 -5.85 12.26
CA VAL A 604 -35.59 -6.83 13.19
C VAL A 604 -34.47 -6.18 14.01
N PRO A 605 -34.48 -6.28 15.36
CA PRO A 605 -33.41 -5.74 16.20
C PRO A 605 -32.06 -6.42 15.94
N SER A 606 -30.97 -5.65 16.01
CA SER A 606 -29.60 -6.18 15.84
C SER A 606 -29.27 -7.29 16.83
N GLN A 607 -29.73 -7.19 18.08
CA GLN A 607 -29.54 -8.21 19.11
C GLN A 607 -30.22 -9.55 18.78
N GLU A 608 -31.22 -9.55 17.90
CA GLU A 608 -31.88 -10.76 17.44
C GLU A 608 -31.17 -11.37 16.23
N VAL A 609 -30.70 -10.54 15.29
CA VAL A 609 -29.85 -10.99 14.17
C VAL A 609 -28.51 -11.56 14.67
N ASP A 610 -27.89 -10.94 15.67
CA ASP A 610 -26.68 -11.44 16.37
C ASP A 610 -26.91 -12.82 17.02
N ARG A 611 -28.09 -13.02 17.62
CA ARG A 611 -28.51 -14.30 18.19
C ARG A 611 -28.69 -15.36 17.10
N TRP A 612 -29.33 -15.03 15.99
CA TRP A 612 -29.52 -15.96 14.87
C TRP A 612 -28.18 -16.38 14.25
N MET A 613 -27.24 -15.44 14.11
CA MET A 613 -25.86 -15.68 13.67
C MET A 613 -25.11 -16.60 14.65
N THR A 614 -25.07 -16.24 15.94
CA THR A 614 -24.37 -16.98 16.99
C THR A 614 -24.91 -18.41 17.17
N GLN A 615 -26.20 -18.62 16.92
CA GLN A 615 -26.84 -19.95 16.98
C GLN A 615 -26.73 -20.76 15.67
N GLY A 616 -26.17 -20.18 14.60
CA GLY A 616 -26.04 -20.84 13.29
C GLY A 616 -27.36 -21.01 12.53
N ILE A 617 -28.43 -20.30 12.92
CA ILE A 617 -29.79 -20.41 12.35
C ILE A 617 -30.17 -19.23 11.45
N LEU A 618 -29.23 -18.31 11.18
CA LEU A 618 -29.42 -17.06 10.44
C LEU A 618 -30.15 -17.25 9.10
N ALA A 619 -29.69 -18.19 8.28
CA ALA A 619 -30.27 -18.42 6.96
C ALA A 619 -31.73 -18.91 7.01
N ASP A 620 -32.06 -19.77 7.99
CA ASP A 620 -33.41 -20.30 8.15
C ASP A 620 -34.35 -19.26 8.77
N LYS A 621 -33.87 -18.43 9.70
CA LYS A 621 -34.65 -17.33 10.27
C LYS A 621 -34.96 -16.21 9.27
N ILE A 622 -34.03 -15.91 8.36
CA ILE A 622 -34.31 -15.02 7.22
C ILE A 622 -35.39 -15.63 6.31
N ILE A 623 -35.37 -16.94 6.06
CA ILE A 623 -36.40 -17.62 5.26
C ILE A 623 -37.76 -17.60 5.95
N GLU A 624 -37.81 -17.90 7.25
CA GLU A 624 -39.03 -17.81 8.05
C GLU A 624 -39.63 -16.40 7.98
N LEU A 625 -38.81 -15.37 8.24
CA LEU A 625 -39.20 -13.95 8.22
C LEU A 625 -39.84 -13.54 6.88
N PHE A 626 -39.11 -13.69 5.77
CA PHE A 626 -39.63 -13.28 4.46
C PHE A 626 -40.74 -14.20 3.93
N SER A 627 -40.85 -15.45 4.39
CA SER A 627 -41.96 -16.33 3.98
C SER A 627 -43.31 -15.89 4.54
N THR A 628 -43.35 -15.17 5.67
CA THR A 628 -44.61 -14.60 6.21
C THR A 628 -45.19 -13.46 5.37
N LEU A 629 -44.38 -12.83 4.51
CA LEU A 629 -44.83 -11.77 3.60
C LEU A 629 -45.57 -12.35 2.38
N PRO A 630 -46.58 -11.63 1.82
CA PRO A 630 -47.14 -11.93 0.50
C PRO A 630 -46.06 -11.98 -0.58
N GLU A 631 -46.19 -12.85 -1.58
CA GLU A 631 -45.12 -13.13 -2.55
C GLU A 631 -44.61 -11.89 -3.29
N ASN A 632 -45.50 -10.96 -3.64
CA ASN A 632 -45.18 -9.68 -4.27
C ASN A 632 -44.45 -8.70 -3.34
N CYS A 633 -44.48 -8.91 -2.02
CA CYS A 633 -43.85 -8.07 -1.01
C CYS A 633 -42.52 -8.63 -0.48
N ARG A 634 -42.11 -9.85 -0.88
CA ARG A 634 -40.86 -10.48 -0.40
C ARG A 634 -39.58 -9.80 -0.88
N GLY A 635 -39.68 -9.01 -1.95
CA GLY A 635 -38.56 -8.27 -2.52
C GLY A 635 -37.57 -9.16 -3.26
N GLY A 636 -36.89 -8.57 -4.24
CA GLY A 636 -36.07 -9.33 -5.16
C GLY A 636 -34.76 -9.89 -4.58
N TYR A 637 -34.20 -9.25 -3.54
CA TYR A 637 -33.00 -9.73 -2.85
C TYR A 637 -33.24 -11.08 -2.14
N TYR A 638 -34.45 -11.32 -1.64
CA TYR A 638 -34.85 -12.60 -1.07
C TYR A 638 -34.88 -13.73 -2.12
N THR A 639 -35.44 -13.46 -3.30
CA THR A 639 -35.43 -14.39 -4.44
C THR A 639 -34.02 -14.76 -4.87
N TRP A 640 -33.09 -13.79 -4.89
CA TRP A 640 -31.67 -14.05 -5.11
C TRP A 640 -31.08 -14.92 -3.99
N PHE A 641 -31.32 -14.58 -2.73
CA PHE A 641 -30.79 -15.31 -1.57
C PHE A 641 -31.21 -16.79 -1.54
N LEU A 642 -32.45 -17.12 -1.90
CA LEU A 642 -32.91 -18.51 -2.01
C LEU A 642 -32.08 -19.36 -2.99
N ARG A 643 -31.50 -18.74 -4.03
CA ARG A 643 -30.58 -19.38 -4.98
C ARG A 643 -29.12 -19.38 -4.50
N HIS A 644 -28.75 -18.45 -3.62
CA HIS A 644 -27.38 -18.21 -3.15
C HIS A 644 -27.20 -18.51 -1.65
N ARG A 645 -28.02 -19.42 -1.07
CA ARG A 645 -27.97 -19.79 0.37
C ARG A 645 -26.58 -20.19 0.87
N HIS A 646 -25.67 -20.59 -0.03
CA HIS A 646 -24.27 -20.89 0.29
C HIS A 646 -23.50 -19.71 0.88
N VAL A 647 -23.85 -18.44 0.59
CA VAL A 647 -23.12 -17.27 1.13
C VAL A 647 -23.21 -17.15 2.65
N LEU A 648 -24.25 -17.73 3.28
CA LEU A 648 -24.40 -17.78 4.74
C LEU A 648 -24.00 -19.15 5.33
N ASP A 649 -23.65 -20.13 4.49
CA ASP A 649 -23.24 -21.48 4.93
C ASP A 649 -21.75 -21.47 5.31
N ALA A 650 -21.43 -21.68 6.58
CA ALA A 650 -20.04 -21.66 7.06
C ALA A 650 -19.24 -22.93 6.67
N SER A 651 -19.89 -23.94 6.09
CA SER A 651 -19.23 -25.15 5.60
C SER A 651 -18.78 -25.08 4.14
N LYS A 652 -19.11 -23.98 3.42
CA LYS A 652 -18.85 -23.82 1.99
C LYS A 652 -17.98 -22.60 1.72
N ASN A 653 -16.81 -22.85 1.14
CA ASN A 653 -15.95 -21.80 0.60
C ASN A 653 -16.25 -21.64 -0.90
N SER A 654 -16.60 -20.42 -1.31
CA SER A 654 -16.54 -19.98 -2.71
C SER A 654 -15.16 -19.38 -2.99
N THR A 655 -14.58 -19.68 -4.15
CA THR A 655 -13.50 -18.87 -4.70
C THR A 655 -14.08 -17.53 -5.15
N ARG A 656 -13.47 -16.42 -4.72
CA ARG A 656 -13.83 -15.08 -5.21
C ARG A 656 -13.29 -14.91 -6.63
N ASP A 657 -13.93 -14.05 -7.41
CA ASP A 657 -13.40 -13.64 -8.71
C ASP A 657 -12.03 -12.91 -8.57
N GLU A 658 -11.75 -12.39 -7.38
CA GLU A 658 -10.46 -11.82 -6.96
C GLU A 658 -9.35 -12.88 -6.75
N ASP A 659 -9.70 -14.15 -6.55
CA ASP A 659 -8.74 -15.26 -6.40
C ASP A 659 -8.22 -15.77 -7.76
N ASP A 660 -9.00 -15.57 -8.84
CA ASP A 660 -8.61 -15.84 -10.24
C ASP A 660 -9.01 -14.65 -11.14
N VAL A 661 -8.34 -13.52 -10.90
CA VAL A 661 -8.47 -12.28 -11.68
C VAL A 661 -8.29 -12.52 -13.18
N HIS A 662 -7.52 -13.53 -13.60
CA HIS A 662 -7.29 -13.82 -15.00
C HIS A 662 -8.53 -14.42 -15.67
N ASN A 663 -9.14 -15.44 -15.06
CA ASN A 663 -10.38 -16.01 -15.57
C ASN A 663 -11.54 -15.02 -15.49
N TYR A 664 -11.62 -14.20 -14.42
CA TYR A 664 -12.60 -13.11 -14.33
C TYR A 664 -12.48 -12.14 -15.51
N ILE A 665 -11.29 -11.57 -15.75
CA ILE A 665 -11.07 -10.64 -16.87
C ILE A 665 -11.38 -11.31 -18.22
N GLN A 666 -11.04 -12.58 -18.41
CA GLN A 666 -11.43 -13.31 -19.62
C GLN A 666 -12.95 -13.48 -19.75
N GLU A 667 -13.67 -13.78 -18.67
CA GLU A 667 -15.13 -13.89 -18.66
C GLU A 667 -15.79 -12.56 -19.03
N ARG A 668 -15.34 -11.45 -18.42
CA ARG A 668 -15.80 -10.08 -18.76
C ARG A 668 -15.52 -9.74 -20.24
N PHE A 669 -14.34 -10.08 -20.77
CA PHE A 669 -14.05 -9.87 -22.21
C PHE A 669 -14.89 -10.76 -23.14
N ARG A 670 -15.26 -11.98 -22.73
CA ARG A 670 -16.18 -12.84 -23.51
C ARG A 670 -17.59 -12.23 -23.54
N GLU A 671 -18.06 -11.65 -22.44
CA GLU A 671 -19.35 -10.93 -22.38
C GLU A 671 -19.32 -9.64 -23.24
N ALA A 672 -18.26 -8.83 -23.13
CA ALA A 672 -18.09 -7.60 -23.91
C ALA A 672 -18.01 -7.86 -25.43
N ARG A 673 -17.42 -8.99 -25.85
CA ARG A 673 -17.32 -9.36 -27.27
C ARG A 673 -18.66 -9.46 -28.00
N VAL A 674 -19.75 -9.76 -27.31
CA VAL A 674 -21.10 -9.87 -27.92
C VAL A 674 -21.60 -8.53 -28.49
N TYR A 675 -21.04 -7.41 -28.01
CA TYR A 675 -21.38 -6.06 -28.45
C TYR A 675 -20.53 -5.55 -29.62
N LEU A 676 -19.43 -6.23 -29.96
CA LEU A 676 -18.63 -5.92 -31.15
C LEU A 676 -19.37 -6.34 -32.41
N ASP A 677 -19.06 -5.69 -33.54
CA ASP A 677 -19.54 -6.12 -34.85
C ASP A 677 -19.12 -7.58 -35.14
N PRO A 678 -19.94 -8.38 -35.86
CA PRO A 678 -19.67 -9.81 -36.10
C PRO A 678 -18.27 -10.14 -36.65
N ALA A 679 -17.69 -9.23 -37.44
CA ALA A 679 -16.33 -9.36 -37.98
C ALA A 679 -15.21 -9.16 -36.93
N ASP A 680 -15.50 -8.45 -35.84
CA ASP A 680 -14.58 -8.10 -34.76
C ASP A 680 -14.71 -9.05 -33.54
N GLN A 681 -15.87 -9.70 -33.34
CA GLN A 681 -16.11 -10.62 -32.21
C GLN A 681 -15.07 -11.75 -32.08
N ALA A 682 -14.49 -12.20 -33.20
CA ALA A 682 -13.46 -13.24 -33.25
C ALA A 682 -12.01 -12.71 -33.24
N LYS A 683 -11.79 -11.40 -33.36
CA LYS A 683 -10.43 -10.83 -33.43
C LYS A 683 -9.77 -10.78 -32.05
N PRO A 684 -8.45 -11.04 -31.92
CA PRO A 684 -7.72 -10.74 -30.69
C PRO A 684 -7.75 -9.21 -30.43
N ILE A 685 -7.70 -8.77 -29.17
CA ILE A 685 -7.94 -7.37 -28.78
C ILE A 685 -6.92 -6.43 -29.41
N GLU A 686 -5.70 -6.92 -29.61
CA GLU A 686 -4.57 -6.24 -30.25
C GLU A 686 -4.80 -5.95 -31.74
N ARG A 687 -5.81 -6.58 -32.36
CA ARG A 687 -6.22 -6.38 -33.77
C ARG A 687 -7.56 -5.63 -33.90
N LEU A 688 -8.08 -5.08 -32.81
CA LEU A 688 -9.17 -4.10 -32.85
C LEU A 688 -8.59 -2.73 -33.22
N THR A 689 -8.54 -2.44 -34.52
CA THR A 689 -8.06 -1.16 -35.07
C THR A 689 -9.24 -0.36 -35.64
N PRO A 690 -9.26 0.99 -35.57
CA PRO A 690 -8.23 1.89 -35.05
C PRO A 690 -8.14 1.87 -33.51
N TRP A 691 -7.17 2.61 -32.94
CA TRP A 691 -6.96 2.64 -31.49
C TRP A 691 -8.21 3.10 -30.70
N ALA A 692 -9.02 4.01 -31.25
CA ALA A 692 -10.29 4.42 -30.65
C ALA A 692 -11.25 3.24 -30.39
N LYS A 693 -11.36 2.30 -31.34
CA LYS A 693 -12.15 1.06 -31.21
C LYS A 693 -11.64 0.20 -30.04
N GLN A 694 -10.32 0.10 -29.87
CA GLN A 694 -9.70 -0.62 -28.75
C GLN A 694 -9.93 0.08 -27.39
N ASN A 695 -9.74 1.40 -27.32
CA ASN A 695 -9.91 2.18 -26.10
C ASN A 695 -11.37 2.12 -25.58
N CYS A 696 -12.34 2.27 -26.50
CA CYS A 696 -13.76 2.13 -26.21
C CYS A 696 -14.15 0.72 -25.77
N PHE A 697 -13.48 -0.33 -26.27
CA PHE A 697 -13.75 -1.71 -25.86
C PHE A 697 -13.31 -2.00 -24.41
N PHE A 698 -12.16 -1.45 -23.99
CA PHE A 698 -11.76 -1.53 -22.58
C PHE A 698 -12.75 -0.80 -21.66
N PHE A 699 -13.23 0.39 -22.07
CA PHE A 699 -14.23 1.14 -21.32
C PHE A 699 -15.58 0.39 -21.22
N LEU A 700 -16.08 -0.14 -22.35
CA LEU A 700 -17.29 -0.99 -22.39
C LEU A 700 -17.21 -2.16 -21.39
N THR A 701 -16.04 -2.82 -21.31
CA THR A 701 -15.83 -3.97 -20.43
C THR A 701 -15.98 -3.61 -18.95
N LEU A 702 -15.58 -2.40 -18.53
CA LEU A 702 -15.74 -1.92 -17.15
C LEU A 702 -17.21 -1.58 -16.81
N LEU A 703 -17.94 -1.04 -17.78
CA LEU A 703 -19.35 -0.65 -17.60
C LEU A 703 -20.29 -1.87 -17.42
N LEU A 704 -19.92 -3.06 -17.91
CA LEU A 704 -20.68 -4.30 -17.69
C LEU A 704 -20.81 -4.69 -16.22
N ASP A 705 -19.82 -4.32 -15.40
CA ASP A 705 -19.82 -4.55 -13.95
C ASP A 705 -20.50 -3.42 -13.17
N SER A 706 -21.13 -2.46 -13.88
CA SER A 706 -21.63 -1.18 -13.36
C SER A 706 -20.57 -0.40 -12.58
N THR A 707 -19.31 -0.48 -13.02
CA THR A 707 -18.19 0.29 -12.46
C THR A 707 -17.80 1.44 -13.37
N HIS A 708 -16.96 2.36 -12.87
CA HIS A 708 -16.29 3.38 -13.66
C HIS A 708 -14.77 3.28 -13.45
N PRO A 709 -13.95 3.77 -14.39
CA PRO A 709 -12.51 3.83 -14.19
C PRO A 709 -12.15 4.73 -12.98
N PRO A 710 -11.09 4.43 -12.22
CA PRO A 710 -10.49 5.35 -11.25
C PRO A 710 -9.56 6.37 -11.95
N PRO A 711 -9.24 7.53 -11.32
CA PRO A 711 -8.33 8.53 -11.88
C PRO A 711 -6.97 7.96 -12.30
N VAL A 712 -6.39 7.04 -11.52
CA VAL A 712 -5.13 6.38 -11.87
C VAL A 712 -5.38 4.95 -12.34
N MET A 713 -5.36 4.74 -13.66
CA MET A 713 -5.38 3.42 -14.28
C MET A 713 -4.05 3.13 -15.00
N ARG A 714 -3.59 1.88 -14.95
CA ARG A 714 -2.30 1.48 -15.52
C ARG A 714 -2.41 1.23 -17.02
N ASN A 715 -1.66 2.01 -17.81
CA ASN A 715 -1.52 1.90 -19.27
C ASN A 715 -2.74 2.33 -20.11
N LEU A 716 -3.81 2.84 -19.49
CA LEU A 716 -4.99 3.38 -20.15
C LEU A 716 -5.48 4.58 -19.33
N ASP A 717 -6.02 5.59 -19.99
CA ASP A 717 -6.43 6.85 -19.37
C ASP A 717 -7.95 7.05 -19.39
N LEU A 718 -8.70 5.95 -19.22
CA LEU A 718 -10.15 5.89 -19.45
C LEU A 718 -10.96 6.88 -18.59
N TRP A 719 -10.46 7.25 -17.40
CA TRP A 719 -11.11 8.24 -16.55
C TRP A 719 -11.03 9.65 -17.16
N PHE A 720 -9.86 10.01 -17.70
CA PHE A 720 -9.70 11.24 -18.46
C PHE A 720 -10.46 11.17 -19.79
N ASP A 721 -10.20 10.14 -20.60
CA ASP A 721 -10.69 9.99 -21.98
C ASP A 721 -12.23 10.00 -22.12
N PHE A 722 -12.96 9.51 -21.12
CA PHE A 722 -14.43 9.50 -21.10
C PHE A 722 -15.05 10.60 -20.23
N GLY A 723 -14.24 11.60 -19.84
CA GLY A 723 -14.72 12.86 -19.27
C GLY A 723 -15.04 12.83 -17.77
N TYR A 724 -14.67 11.80 -17.02
CA TYR A 724 -14.88 11.76 -15.57
C TYR A 724 -14.10 12.89 -14.84
N VAL A 725 -13.06 13.44 -15.47
CA VAL A 725 -12.34 14.64 -15.01
C VAL A 725 -13.23 15.88 -14.81
N VAL A 726 -14.44 15.92 -15.41
CA VAL A 726 -15.42 17.01 -15.19
C VAL A 726 -16.27 16.81 -13.93
N CYS A 727 -16.36 15.59 -13.40
CA CYS A 727 -17.15 15.25 -12.21
C CYS A 727 -16.61 15.91 -10.94
N SER A 728 -17.51 16.18 -9.98
CA SER A 728 -17.20 16.86 -8.73
C SER A 728 -16.84 15.90 -7.59
N ASP A 729 -17.45 14.71 -7.62
CA ASP A 729 -17.37 13.65 -6.63
C ASP A 729 -17.81 12.30 -7.23
N ALA A 730 -17.77 11.24 -6.41
CA ALA A 730 -18.16 9.89 -6.83
C ALA A 730 -19.65 9.75 -7.19
N TYR A 731 -20.55 10.62 -6.71
CA TYR A 731 -21.96 10.59 -7.10
C TYR A 731 -22.13 11.12 -8.55
N ASP A 732 -21.41 12.18 -8.90
CA ASP A 732 -21.29 12.67 -10.27
C ASP A 732 -20.66 11.61 -11.21
N GLU A 733 -19.61 10.91 -10.78
CA GLU A 733 -18.96 9.84 -11.55
C GLU A 733 -19.91 8.66 -11.80
N ASN A 734 -20.62 8.19 -10.76
CA ASN A 734 -21.64 7.14 -10.90
C ASN A 734 -22.80 7.60 -11.79
N SER A 735 -23.21 8.87 -11.69
CA SER A 735 -24.22 9.44 -12.59
C SER A 735 -23.78 9.42 -14.05
N LEU A 736 -22.51 9.77 -14.34
CA LEU A 736 -21.94 9.69 -15.69
C LEU A 736 -21.82 8.25 -16.20
N SER A 737 -21.39 7.30 -15.35
CA SER A 737 -21.36 5.87 -15.69
C SER A 737 -22.74 5.33 -16.02
N ASN A 738 -23.78 5.73 -15.29
CA ASN A 738 -25.17 5.36 -15.58
C ASN A 738 -25.66 5.91 -16.93
N LEU A 739 -25.22 7.11 -17.34
CA LEU A 739 -25.50 7.64 -18.68
C LEU A 739 -24.82 6.78 -19.76
N TYR A 740 -23.54 6.46 -19.62
CA TYR A 740 -22.84 5.57 -20.56
C TYR A 740 -23.42 4.16 -20.62
N GLN A 741 -23.78 3.57 -19.47
CA GLN A 741 -24.46 2.26 -19.41
C GLN A 741 -25.81 2.31 -20.13
N ARG A 742 -26.63 3.35 -19.93
CA ARG A 742 -27.91 3.51 -20.61
C ARG A 742 -27.73 3.75 -22.12
N LEU A 743 -26.66 4.42 -22.54
CA LEU A 743 -26.32 4.63 -23.94
C LEU A 743 -25.93 3.31 -24.65
N LEU A 744 -25.05 2.52 -24.03
CA LEU A 744 -24.46 1.30 -24.61
C LEU A 744 -25.30 0.04 -24.41
N PHE A 745 -26.15 0.00 -23.38
CA PHE A 745 -26.93 -1.18 -23.01
C PHE A 745 -28.44 -0.92 -22.93
N GLY A 746 -28.90 0.31 -23.17
CA GLY A 746 -30.31 0.66 -23.06
C GLY A 746 -30.84 0.37 -21.66
N ASN A 747 -31.97 -0.31 -21.58
CA ASN A 747 -32.49 -0.85 -20.32
C ASN A 747 -32.16 -2.34 -20.10
N LYS A 748 -31.33 -2.97 -20.95
CA LYS A 748 -31.03 -4.41 -20.88
C LYS A 748 -30.43 -4.84 -19.53
N LEU A 749 -29.42 -4.12 -19.02
CA LEU A 749 -28.82 -4.42 -17.70
C LEU A 749 -29.83 -4.24 -16.57
N ALA A 750 -30.72 -3.25 -16.66
CA ALA A 750 -31.80 -3.06 -15.70
C ALA A 750 -32.82 -4.21 -15.78
N GLN A 751 -33.26 -4.61 -16.97
CA GLN A 751 -34.17 -5.75 -17.16
C GLN A 751 -33.56 -7.06 -16.69
N GLU A 752 -32.28 -7.31 -16.96
CA GLU A 752 -31.54 -8.46 -16.44
C GLU A 752 -31.39 -8.40 -14.92
N HIS A 753 -31.21 -7.21 -14.35
CA HIS A 753 -31.28 -7.00 -12.90
C HIS A 753 -32.66 -7.38 -12.36
N PHE A 754 -33.76 -6.81 -12.88
CA PHE A 754 -35.13 -7.11 -12.48
C PHE A 754 -35.47 -8.60 -12.65
N ARG A 755 -35.01 -9.24 -13.74
CA ARG A 755 -35.12 -10.70 -13.98
C ARG A 755 -34.32 -11.53 -12.97
N SER A 756 -33.07 -11.16 -12.70
CA SER A 756 -32.21 -11.88 -11.74
C SER A 756 -32.83 -11.93 -10.34
N VAL A 757 -33.61 -10.90 -9.99
CA VAL A 757 -34.30 -10.78 -8.71
C VAL A 757 -35.79 -11.19 -8.76
N GLY A 758 -36.29 -11.70 -9.89
CA GLY A 758 -37.67 -12.20 -10.03
C GLY A 758 -38.77 -11.11 -10.10
N MET A 759 -38.40 -9.86 -10.38
CA MET A 759 -39.30 -8.71 -10.45
C MET A 759 -39.48 -8.20 -11.90
N GLU A 760 -39.56 -9.13 -12.86
CA GLU A 760 -39.66 -8.83 -14.31
C GLU A 760 -40.83 -7.89 -14.68
N HIS A 761 -41.92 -7.93 -13.91
CA HIS A 761 -43.09 -7.08 -14.09
C HIS A 761 -42.87 -5.59 -13.75
N LEU A 762 -41.81 -5.27 -12.99
CA LEU A 762 -41.37 -3.88 -12.73
C LEU A 762 -40.21 -3.44 -13.63
N ALA A 763 -39.74 -4.32 -14.52
CA ALA A 763 -38.61 -4.01 -15.38
C ALA A 763 -38.93 -2.80 -16.29
N PRO A 764 -38.03 -1.82 -16.41
CA PRO A 764 -38.27 -0.66 -17.24
C PRO A 764 -38.39 -1.09 -18.71
N ARG A 765 -39.32 -0.47 -19.44
CA ARG A 765 -39.55 -0.72 -20.88
C ARG A 765 -38.24 -0.63 -21.64
N ASP A 766 -38.07 -1.48 -22.64
CA ASP A 766 -36.84 -1.47 -23.42
C ASP A 766 -36.66 -0.13 -24.14
N ILE A 767 -35.42 0.35 -24.17
CA ILE A 767 -35.01 1.60 -24.81
C ILE A 767 -33.84 1.23 -25.72
N PRO A 768 -33.84 1.63 -27.01
CA PRO A 768 -32.77 1.30 -27.93
C PRO A 768 -31.42 1.78 -27.38
N ALA A 769 -30.45 0.86 -27.36
CA ALA A 769 -29.04 1.16 -27.14
C ALA A 769 -28.39 1.61 -28.46
N CYS A 770 -27.31 2.38 -28.37
CA CYS A 770 -26.45 2.61 -29.53
C CYS A 770 -25.66 1.34 -29.88
N THR A 771 -25.25 1.23 -31.15
CA THR A 771 -24.28 0.19 -31.53
C THR A 771 -22.89 0.55 -31.01
N PHE A 772 -22.05 -0.46 -30.79
CA PHE A 772 -20.66 -0.20 -30.40
C PHE A 772 -19.90 0.59 -31.48
N GLU A 773 -20.21 0.35 -32.77
CA GLU A 773 -19.63 1.09 -33.89
C GLU A 773 -19.99 2.58 -33.82
N GLU A 774 -21.27 2.94 -33.63
CA GLU A 774 -21.69 4.33 -33.38
C GLU A 774 -20.98 4.96 -32.17
N PHE A 775 -20.73 4.19 -31.12
CA PHE A 775 -20.09 4.70 -29.89
C PHE A 775 -18.62 5.07 -30.09
N TRP A 776 -17.79 4.16 -30.61
CA TRP A 776 -16.35 4.45 -30.72
C TRP A 776 -16.06 5.46 -31.83
N THR A 777 -16.82 5.47 -32.92
CA THR A 777 -16.70 6.51 -33.96
C THR A 777 -17.08 7.88 -33.37
N ALA A 778 -18.17 7.98 -32.59
CA ALA A 778 -18.53 9.24 -31.94
C ALA A 778 -17.50 9.72 -30.90
N TRP A 779 -16.76 8.80 -30.25
CA TRP A 779 -15.64 9.15 -29.39
C TRP A 779 -14.42 9.63 -30.19
N GLU A 780 -14.09 8.96 -31.30
CA GLU A 780 -12.98 9.36 -32.18
C GLU A 780 -13.21 10.75 -32.79
N GLU A 781 -14.44 11.04 -33.23
CA GLU A 781 -14.84 12.32 -33.85
C GLU A 781 -15.07 13.47 -32.86
N GLY A 782 -15.22 13.19 -31.55
CA GLY A 782 -15.62 14.20 -30.56
C GLY A 782 -17.12 14.55 -30.60
N SER A 783 -17.97 13.64 -31.10
CA SER A 783 -19.41 13.82 -31.31
C SER A 783 -20.29 13.08 -30.27
N LEU A 784 -19.71 12.54 -29.19
CA LEU A 784 -20.44 11.82 -28.13
C LEU A 784 -21.63 12.57 -27.52
N MET A 785 -21.58 13.91 -27.42
CA MET A 785 -22.72 14.69 -26.94
C MET A 785 -23.94 14.58 -27.85
N ALA A 786 -23.74 14.61 -29.17
CA ALA A 786 -24.81 14.41 -30.14
C ALA A 786 -25.36 12.97 -30.08
N LEU A 787 -24.53 11.99 -29.71
CA LEU A 787 -24.96 10.61 -29.48
C LEU A 787 -25.83 10.50 -28.21
N PHE A 788 -25.45 11.16 -27.10
CA PHE A 788 -26.28 11.24 -25.89
C PHE A 788 -27.65 11.89 -26.17
N GLU A 789 -27.69 12.99 -26.93
CA GLU A 789 -28.94 13.65 -27.33
C GLU A 789 -29.82 12.74 -28.21
N ARG A 790 -29.23 12.10 -29.23
CA ARG A 790 -29.94 11.20 -30.16
C ARG A 790 -30.62 10.03 -29.45
N TYR A 791 -29.99 9.48 -28.40
CA TYR A 791 -30.54 8.39 -27.59
C TYR A 791 -31.33 8.86 -26.35
N GLN A 792 -31.56 10.18 -26.20
CA GLN A 792 -32.33 10.80 -25.11
C GLN A 792 -31.77 10.48 -23.70
N VAL A 793 -30.44 10.45 -23.60
CA VAL A 793 -29.68 10.18 -22.38
C VAL A 793 -29.09 11.49 -21.86
N SER A 794 -29.93 12.32 -21.24
CA SER A 794 -29.57 13.68 -20.81
C SER A 794 -29.25 13.79 -19.31
N ARG A 795 -28.21 14.56 -18.97
CA ARG A 795 -27.95 15.04 -17.60
C ARG A 795 -28.81 16.28 -17.35
N VAL A 796 -29.58 16.31 -16.25
CA VAL A 796 -30.56 17.38 -15.95
C VAL A 796 -29.90 18.64 -15.32
N ALA A 797 -28.58 18.65 -15.14
CA ALA A 797 -27.81 19.79 -14.62
C ALA A 797 -26.50 20.00 -15.40
N ASP A 798 -26.24 21.26 -15.77
CA ASP A 798 -25.00 21.87 -16.29
C ASP A 798 -24.16 21.05 -17.28
N GLY A 799 -24.67 20.94 -18.51
CA GLY A 799 -24.00 20.28 -19.64
C GLY A 799 -22.81 21.02 -20.27
N SER A 800 -22.37 22.18 -19.75
CA SER A 800 -21.31 23.00 -20.37
C SER A 800 -19.93 22.34 -20.30
N ALA A 801 -19.44 21.99 -19.10
CA ALA A 801 -18.09 21.47 -18.93
C ALA A 801 -17.88 20.06 -19.53
N LEU A 802 -18.89 19.19 -19.46
CA LEU A 802 -18.84 17.87 -20.12
C LEU A 802 -18.88 18.02 -21.65
N GLY A 803 -19.68 18.95 -22.17
CA GLY A 803 -19.74 19.27 -23.58
C GLY A 803 -18.41 19.84 -24.10
N GLU A 804 -17.83 20.81 -23.39
CA GLU A 804 -16.49 21.35 -23.70
C GLU A 804 -15.43 20.25 -23.74
N PHE A 805 -15.47 19.28 -22.80
CA PHE A 805 -14.48 18.21 -22.75
C PHE A 805 -14.63 17.18 -23.89
N LEU A 806 -15.87 16.74 -24.16
CA LEU A 806 -16.16 15.70 -25.15
C LEU A 806 -16.16 16.22 -26.60
N ALA A 807 -16.22 17.53 -26.81
CA ALA A 807 -16.07 18.15 -28.14
C ALA A 807 -14.65 18.02 -28.74
N TYR A 808 -13.65 17.65 -27.95
CA TYR A 808 -12.30 17.35 -28.44
C TYR A 808 -12.23 15.90 -28.97
N PRO A 809 -11.88 15.69 -30.25
CA PRO A 809 -11.76 14.37 -30.86
C PRO A 809 -10.81 13.43 -30.08
N GLY A 810 -11.14 12.14 -30.08
CA GLY A 810 -10.38 11.10 -29.38
C GLY A 810 -8.88 11.13 -29.69
N GLY A 811 -8.04 10.99 -28.66
CA GLY A 811 -6.57 10.99 -28.80
C GLY A 811 -5.89 12.34 -29.11
N ASN A 812 -6.64 13.42 -29.32
CA ASN A 812 -6.05 14.74 -29.59
C ASN A 812 -5.63 15.47 -28.28
N PRO A 813 -4.59 16.32 -28.31
CA PRO A 813 -4.17 17.08 -27.15
C PRO A 813 -5.26 18.09 -26.72
N ARG A 814 -5.70 17.98 -25.47
CA ARG A 814 -6.64 18.91 -24.82
C ARG A 814 -5.86 20.01 -24.08
N PRO A 815 -6.45 21.21 -23.84
CA PRO A 815 -5.83 22.26 -23.04
C PRO A 815 -5.31 21.75 -21.68
N SER A 816 -4.12 22.22 -21.27
CA SER A 816 -3.40 21.72 -20.07
C SER A 816 -4.19 21.84 -18.78
N VAL A 817 -5.18 22.74 -18.69
CA VAL A 817 -6.10 22.87 -17.54
C VAL A 817 -6.85 21.56 -17.22
N TRP A 818 -7.14 20.72 -18.23
CA TRP A 818 -7.80 19.44 -18.00
C TRP A 818 -6.85 18.44 -17.33
N ARG A 819 -5.57 18.47 -17.70
CA ARG A 819 -4.51 17.70 -17.05
C ARG A 819 -4.20 18.22 -15.65
N LEU A 820 -4.37 19.53 -15.38
CA LEU A 820 -4.39 20.06 -14.01
C LEU A 820 -5.56 19.48 -13.20
N ARG A 821 -6.79 19.47 -13.73
CA ARG A 821 -7.93 18.84 -13.02
C ARG A 821 -7.67 17.36 -12.71
N HIS A 822 -7.04 16.65 -13.64
CA HIS A 822 -6.58 15.28 -13.42
C HIS A 822 -5.54 15.22 -12.28
N PHE A 823 -4.50 16.06 -12.28
CA PHE A 823 -3.53 16.14 -11.18
C PHE A 823 -4.19 16.33 -9.81
N LEU A 824 -5.22 17.19 -9.70
CA LEU A 824 -5.91 17.49 -8.44
C LEU A 824 -6.78 16.33 -7.93
N ALA A 825 -7.25 15.46 -8.83
CA ALA A 825 -8.07 14.29 -8.50
C ALA A 825 -7.25 13.06 -8.04
N ILE A 826 -5.93 13.10 -8.17
CA ILE A 826 -5.02 12.05 -7.70
C ILE A 826 -4.70 12.29 -6.22
N GLU A 827 -4.94 11.29 -5.37
CA GLU A 827 -4.54 11.33 -3.97
C GLU A 827 -3.01 11.39 -3.82
N ASP A 828 -2.51 12.25 -2.94
CA ASP A 828 -1.07 12.54 -2.76
C ASP A 828 -0.29 12.90 -4.05
N ALA A 829 -0.95 13.55 -5.02
CA ALA A 829 -0.35 13.93 -6.29
C ALA A 829 0.95 14.75 -6.14
N ASN A 830 2.01 14.29 -6.81
CA ASN A 830 3.30 14.96 -6.85
C ASN A 830 3.84 14.97 -8.28
N VAL A 831 4.27 16.14 -8.74
CA VAL A 831 4.82 16.40 -10.08
C VAL A 831 6.04 15.53 -10.41
N LEU A 832 6.80 15.09 -9.41
CA LEU A 832 7.92 14.16 -9.58
C LEU A 832 7.50 12.69 -9.81
N THR A 833 6.22 12.36 -9.63
CA THR A 833 5.70 10.97 -9.70
C THR A 833 4.45 10.80 -10.56
N ALA A 834 3.78 11.90 -10.93
CA ALA A 834 2.68 11.91 -11.89
C ALA A 834 3.18 11.60 -13.32
N ALA A 835 2.28 11.23 -14.22
CA ALA A 835 2.62 11.03 -15.63
C ALA A 835 3.13 12.34 -16.26
N PRO A 836 4.08 12.32 -17.22
CA PRO A 836 4.74 13.52 -17.74
C PRO A 836 3.78 14.63 -18.20
N GLU A 837 2.69 14.27 -18.88
CA GLU A 837 1.65 15.17 -19.38
C GLU A 837 0.76 15.76 -18.26
N ILE A 838 0.64 15.07 -17.12
CA ILE A 838 -0.03 15.57 -15.91
C ILE A 838 0.93 16.48 -15.13
N ALA A 839 2.21 16.09 -15.03
CA ALA A 839 3.26 16.85 -14.38
C ALA A 839 3.57 18.18 -15.09
N ALA A 840 3.70 18.17 -16.42
CA ALA A 840 3.91 19.36 -17.23
C ALA A 840 2.77 20.37 -17.07
N ALA A 841 1.52 19.90 -17.14
CA ALA A 841 0.37 20.73 -16.85
C ALA A 841 0.40 21.30 -15.43
N ALA A 842 0.66 20.49 -14.40
CA ALA A 842 0.75 20.98 -13.04
C ALA A 842 1.85 22.06 -12.88
N ILE A 843 2.98 21.93 -13.56
CA ILE A 843 4.06 22.94 -13.63
C ILE A 843 3.59 24.25 -14.29
N GLU A 844 2.86 24.18 -15.41
CA GLU A 844 2.27 25.37 -16.08
C GLU A 844 1.33 26.17 -15.16
N TYR A 845 0.67 25.49 -14.21
CA TYR A 845 -0.20 26.09 -13.19
C TYR A 845 0.48 26.21 -11.81
N GLY A 846 1.81 26.26 -11.78
CA GLY A 846 2.59 26.68 -10.60
C GLY A 846 2.98 25.60 -9.61
N PHE A 847 2.67 24.31 -9.82
CA PHE A 847 3.14 23.23 -8.95
C PHE A 847 4.61 22.88 -9.25
N GLN A 848 5.54 23.78 -8.90
CA GLN A 848 6.97 23.51 -9.11
C GLN A 848 7.49 22.42 -8.15
N PRO A 849 8.45 21.55 -8.58
CA PRO A 849 8.94 20.44 -7.77
C PRO A 849 9.60 20.85 -6.44
N ASP A 850 10.19 22.03 -6.38
CA ASP A 850 10.92 22.62 -5.26
C ASP A 850 10.02 23.35 -4.24
N LEU A 851 8.77 23.67 -4.58
CA LEU A 851 7.86 24.32 -3.64
C LEU A 851 7.67 23.50 -2.35
N ASP A 852 7.59 24.21 -1.23
CA ASP A 852 7.34 23.59 0.06
C ASP A 852 5.93 22.97 0.12
N VAL A 853 5.76 21.98 0.99
CA VAL A 853 4.52 21.18 1.10
C VAL A 853 3.31 22.07 1.40
N ARG A 854 3.45 23.13 2.20
CA ARG A 854 2.33 24.02 2.54
C ARG A 854 1.91 24.86 1.34
N THR A 855 2.85 25.35 0.53
CA THR A 855 2.52 26.09 -0.70
C THR A 855 1.88 25.18 -1.75
N LYS A 856 2.35 23.93 -1.90
CA LYS A 856 1.68 22.91 -2.75
C LYS A 856 0.26 22.59 -2.30
N MET A 857 0.04 22.44 -0.98
CA MET A 857 -1.32 22.25 -0.43
C MET A 857 -2.21 23.48 -0.66
N GLY A 858 -1.66 24.70 -0.55
CA GLY A 858 -2.39 25.94 -0.84
C GLY A 858 -2.82 26.03 -2.30
N LEU A 859 -1.94 25.70 -3.25
CA LEU A 859 -2.27 25.62 -4.68
C LEU A 859 -3.35 24.56 -4.97
N HIS A 860 -3.25 23.38 -4.33
CA HIS A 860 -4.27 22.33 -4.46
C HIS A 860 -5.65 22.81 -3.97
N GLN A 861 -5.70 23.41 -2.78
CA GLN A 861 -6.92 23.99 -2.21
C GLN A 861 -7.50 25.12 -3.06
N PHE A 862 -6.65 26.00 -3.61
CA PHE A 862 -7.06 27.09 -4.50
C PHE A 862 -7.75 26.55 -5.76
N TYR A 863 -7.08 25.67 -6.52
CA TYR A 863 -7.67 25.15 -7.77
C TYR A 863 -8.88 24.24 -7.54
N VAL A 864 -8.88 23.40 -6.49
CA VAL A 864 -10.08 22.62 -6.10
C VAL A 864 -11.22 23.56 -5.70
N GLY A 865 -10.92 24.65 -4.98
CA GLY A 865 -11.89 25.68 -4.60
C GLY A 865 -12.48 26.45 -5.79
N LEU A 866 -11.69 26.69 -6.85
CA LEU A 866 -12.16 27.29 -8.11
C LEU A 866 -13.17 26.37 -8.83
N PHE A 867 -12.79 25.11 -9.06
CA PHE A 867 -13.64 24.18 -9.81
C PHE A 867 -14.92 23.81 -9.05
N ARG A 868 -14.87 23.65 -7.71
CA ARG A 868 -16.07 23.40 -6.88
C ARG A 868 -17.07 24.55 -6.87
N ARG A 869 -16.64 25.78 -7.16
CA ARG A 869 -17.50 26.97 -7.25
C ARG A 869 -17.94 27.27 -8.70
N GLY A 870 -17.79 26.31 -9.62
CA GLY A 870 -18.35 26.37 -10.98
C GLY A 870 -17.52 27.14 -12.00
N VAL A 871 -16.26 27.49 -11.72
CA VAL A 871 -15.39 28.16 -12.70
C VAL A 871 -15.02 27.19 -13.82
N LEU A 872 -15.38 27.52 -15.05
CA LEU A 872 -15.12 26.67 -16.22
C LEU A 872 -13.61 26.56 -16.51
N PRO A 873 -13.09 25.36 -16.86
CA PRO A 873 -11.67 25.18 -17.19
C PRO A 873 -11.20 26.03 -18.37
N SER A 874 -12.05 26.30 -19.35
CA SER A 874 -11.81 27.25 -20.45
C SER A 874 -11.42 28.66 -19.95
N ILE A 875 -12.08 29.16 -18.90
CA ILE A 875 -11.76 30.46 -18.27
C ILE A 875 -10.39 30.41 -17.58
N VAL A 876 -10.08 29.34 -16.86
CA VAL A 876 -8.78 29.16 -16.17
C VAL A 876 -7.62 29.03 -17.17
N HIS A 877 -7.87 28.40 -18.32
CA HIS A 877 -6.88 28.29 -19.40
C HIS A 877 -6.58 29.65 -20.06
N GLU A 878 -7.61 30.42 -20.41
CA GLU A 878 -7.41 31.76 -21.00
C GLU A 878 -6.78 32.72 -19.99
N ALA A 879 -7.11 32.59 -18.69
CA ALA A 879 -6.44 33.32 -17.62
C ALA A 879 -4.95 32.97 -17.49
N LYS A 880 -4.53 31.71 -17.69
CA LYS A 880 -3.10 31.34 -17.77
C LYS A 880 -2.43 32.02 -18.95
N LYS A 881 -3.05 31.88 -20.13
CA LYS A 881 -2.51 32.39 -21.40
C LYS A 881 -2.27 33.89 -21.39
N THR A 882 -3.15 34.64 -20.71
CA THR A 882 -3.11 36.11 -20.58
C THR A 882 -2.38 36.61 -19.32
N GLY A 883 -1.68 35.74 -18.58
CA GLY A 883 -0.96 36.13 -17.34
C GLY A 883 -1.89 36.60 -16.20
N ALA A 884 -3.18 36.31 -16.33
CA ALA A 884 -4.29 36.79 -15.52
C ALA A 884 -4.86 35.73 -14.58
N LEU A 885 -4.14 34.64 -14.28
CA LEU A 885 -4.51 33.66 -13.24
C LEU A 885 -4.78 34.34 -11.89
N GLN A 886 -4.00 35.38 -11.58
CA GLN A 886 -4.17 36.30 -10.45
C GLN A 886 -5.33 37.31 -10.57
N LYS A 887 -6.18 37.19 -11.60
CA LYS A 887 -7.44 37.95 -11.82
C LYS A 887 -8.66 37.04 -11.97
N VAL A 888 -8.47 35.71 -11.87
CA VAL A 888 -9.55 34.74 -11.64
C VAL A 888 -10.25 35.17 -10.33
N PRO A 889 -11.60 35.21 -10.26
CA PRO A 889 -12.33 36.25 -9.55
C PRO A 889 -11.93 36.49 -8.08
N GLU A 890 -11.98 37.75 -7.66
CA GLU A 890 -11.43 38.27 -6.40
C GLU A 890 -11.79 37.48 -5.13
N TRP A 891 -12.96 36.84 -5.08
CA TRP A 891 -13.37 35.96 -3.97
C TRP A 891 -12.45 34.74 -3.78
N ALA A 892 -11.77 34.28 -4.83
CA ALA A 892 -10.87 33.13 -4.79
C ALA A 892 -9.50 33.49 -4.20
N LEU A 893 -9.13 34.77 -4.27
CA LEU A 893 -7.87 35.31 -3.78
C LEU A 893 -7.98 35.83 -2.34
N THR A 894 -9.18 36.19 -1.87
CA THR A 894 -9.42 36.55 -0.47
C THR A 894 -9.30 35.39 0.52
N ASP A 895 -9.46 34.14 0.06
CA ASP A 895 -9.22 32.91 0.85
C ASP A 895 -7.77 32.36 0.66
N ALA A 896 -6.97 32.92 -0.26
CA ALA A 896 -5.68 32.34 -0.65
C ALA A 896 -4.51 32.80 0.25
N ASP A 897 -3.68 31.84 0.72
CA ASP A 897 -2.41 32.13 1.41
C ASP A 897 -1.53 32.98 0.49
N GLU A 898 -0.91 34.06 1.02
CA GLU A 898 -0.07 35.01 0.27
C GLU A 898 1.06 34.31 -0.54
N ARG A 899 1.47 33.12 -0.11
CA ARG A 899 2.40 32.24 -0.84
C ARG A 899 1.83 31.77 -2.19
N VAL A 900 0.55 31.40 -2.23
CA VAL A 900 -0.15 30.97 -3.44
C VAL A 900 -0.25 32.13 -4.42
N THR A 901 -0.66 33.31 -3.95
CA THR A 901 -0.71 34.54 -4.76
C THR A 901 0.66 34.86 -5.36
N ARG A 902 1.75 34.79 -4.57
CA ARG A 902 3.12 34.98 -5.08
C ARG A 902 3.51 34.00 -6.19
N VAL A 903 3.16 32.72 -6.07
CA VAL A 903 3.41 31.73 -7.14
C VAL A 903 2.62 32.07 -8.40
N LEU A 904 1.31 32.36 -8.27
CA LEU A 904 0.44 32.69 -9.41
C LEU A 904 0.86 34.00 -10.11
N SER A 905 1.37 34.98 -9.36
CA SER A 905 1.93 36.22 -9.91
C SER A 905 3.27 36.05 -10.62
N SER A 906 4.02 34.98 -10.31
CA SER A 906 5.34 34.69 -10.93
C SER A 906 5.26 33.87 -12.22
N LEU A 907 4.06 33.44 -12.65
CA LEU A 907 3.88 32.65 -13.86
C LEU A 907 3.99 33.53 -15.13
N PRO A 908 4.76 33.13 -16.15
CA PRO A 908 4.93 33.93 -17.36
C PRO A 908 3.65 33.96 -18.20
N CYS A 909 3.41 35.10 -18.86
CA CYS A 909 2.35 35.28 -19.85
C CYS A 909 2.84 34.87 -21.24
N ASP A 910 1.96 34.27 -22.07
CA ASP A 910 2.34 33.86 -23.42
C ASP A 910 2.47 35.06 -24.40
N SER A 911 2.07 36.28 -24.00
CA SER A 911 1.98 37.46 -24.88
C SER A 911 3.20 38.39 -24.91
N GLU A 912 4.25 38.17 -24.11
CA GLU A 912 5.48 39.00 -24.19
C GLU A 912 6.41 38.60 -25.35
N PHE A 913 6.09 37.50 -26.06
CA PHE A 913 6.93 36.93 -27.13
C PHE A 913 6.84 37.63 -28.50
N GLU A 914 5.80 38.44 -28.77
CA GLU A 914 5.54 38.97 -30.13
C GLU A 914 6.08 40.40 -30.39
N GLY A 915 6.46 41.14 -29.35
CA GLY A 915 6.75 42.59 -29.44
C GLY A 915 8.07 43.01 -30.10
N LEU A 916 8.96 42.08 -30.48
CA LEU A 916 10.33 42.38 -30.91
C LEU A 916 10.72 41.91 -32.33
N GLN A 917 9.78 41.37 -33.11
CA GLN A 917 10.07 40.91 -34.48
C GLN A 917 10.01 42.02 -35.55
N SER A 918 9.58 43.24 -35.20
CA SER A 918 9.31 44.32 -36.17
C SER A 918 10.43 45.35 -36.38
N SER A 919 11.71 44.93 -36.44
CA SER A 919 12.81 45.79 -36.92
C SER A 919 14.05 44.98 -37.36
N GLY A 920 14.05 44.47 -38.61
CA GLY A 920 15.03 43.45 -39.01
C GLY A 920 15.43 43.31 -40.49
N GLY A 921 15.35 44.37 -41.30
CA GLY A 921 16.18 44.53 -42.52
C GLY A 921 15.98 43.56 -43.70
N SER A 922 15.30 44.03 -44.75
CA SER A 922 15.23 43.36 -46.06
C SER A 922 16.59 43.13 -46.73
N ARG A 923 16.82 41.92 -47.26
CA ARG A 923 17.61 41.68 -48.48
C ARG A 923 17.19 40.35 -49.13
N GLY A 924 16.79 40.39 -50.39
CA GLY A 924 16.17 39.25 -51.09
C GLY A 924 17.15 38.32 -51.80
N GLY A 925 16.64 37.21 -52.34
CA GLY A 925 17.43 36.23 -53.07
C GLY A 925 16.63 34.99 -53.51
N GLU A 926 15.87 35.15 -54.59
CA GLU A 926 15.43 34.12 -55.56
C GLU A 926 14.63 32.87 -55.14
N THR A 927 13.51 32.70 -55.84
CA THR A 927 12.60 31.55 -55.80
C THR A 927 12.95 30.50 -56.85
N ARG A 928 12.87 29.21 -56.49
CA ARG A 928 12.55 28.10 -57.41
C ARG A 928 11.60 27.12 -56.70
N GLY A 929 10.69 26.49 -57.46
CA GLY A 929 9.78 25.45 -56.96
C GLY A 929 10.52 24.18 -56.52
N TRP A 930 9.88 23.03 -56.33
CA TRP A 930 8.66 22.47 -56.94
C TRP A 930 7.73 21.97 -55.78
N GLY A 931 6.45 21.64 -55.92
CA GLY A 931 5.66 21.14 -57.05
C GLY A 931 4.88 19.92 -56.55
N CYS A 932 3.58 20.09 -56.34
CA CYS A 932 2.63 19.12 -55.81
C CYS A 932 2.65 17.75 -56.53
N MET A 933 2.54 16.63 -55.78
CA MET A 933 1.48 15.65 -56.08
C MET A 933 1.20 14.67 -54.93
N VAL A 934 -0.08 14.29 -54.84
CA VAL A 934 -0.66 13.29 -53.94
C VAL A 934 -0.47 11.88 -54.50
N MET A 935 -0.11 10.92 -53.65
CA MET A 935 -0.66 9.56 -53.67
C MET A 935 -0.56 8.93 -52.28
#